data_AF-A0A4Y2SZS2-F1
#
_entry.id   AF-A0A4Y2SZS2-F1
#
_cell.length_a   1.000
_cell.length_b   1.000
_cell.length_c   1.000
_cell.angle_alpha   90.00
_cell.angle_beta   90.00
_cell.angle_gamma   90.00
#
_symmetry.space_group_name_H-M   'P 1'
#
loop_
_entity.id
_entity.type
_entity.pdbx_description
1 polymer ?
#
loop_
_entity_poly.entity_id
_entity_poly.type
_entity_poly.pdbx_seq_one_letter_code
_entity_poly.pdbx_strand_id
1 'polypeptide(L)'
;MRHPLWGPEVSHHRSSDERLPFVDFVIQHRLNIWNDPNSDPTFHTTRSQSWIDVTAASAALDFAAHTWHVTTRTLNEHNYLEYNLGELDVSERVPSRPLVIGSIQVGGRPCTSLRESIEQIVKVLFPSDDEVLTESREQQVRRLFVESYDSADRDPHFTKIEVWSALKQSKRRKAPGLDRLQYEVIVAINNKSPRLLVSLFNRCLDMGYFPRPWKSAKLVLLNKPGKDTGDPRAYRPICLLSTMSKVLDKLVSQRILHHYHSNNLLNPLQHGFRTSKSCETAGFELREVVWERVRRNQGVCMISLNVAVAFDNVSWESILYQLGEAACPVNIFRLVSSYLRNRSVCYETQVTRVVHEVNRGCPQGSCSGPLFWNIVADSLLSLPFPRNTYIQAYTDDLVLVVWGHNESQIAEQGRAAMSMIGEWGDLNNLRFSPQKTCMLPITYRRRLSIANPPVVELYGQPFRAVEELKYLGVIWDGGLTFHAHFKDRKAVVDTLSYRLTLTVCKWYSKQPRLLKRIYIGALEPKILYGHGAWGHRLKLKTFCEYLNVVQRRPLLAMTRAYRTSSTNSLQVLAGVPPLYLRAIETYATFLVLRAQQDISVYSEDFHWEDYVQMESPYLTHPVIKDGIGFNWMEPKGEGLEIYTDGSGINDRIGAAMVVLYFGQLIHSERVRLGDNCMVYQVNWSV
;
A
#
# COMPACT_ATOMS: atom_id res chain seq x y z
N MET A 1 33.68 30.55 15.88
CA MET A 1 35.10 30.30 15.55
C MET A 1 35.18 28.93 14.89
N ARG A 2 35.93 28.75 13.79
CA ARG A 2 36.24 27.40 13.30
C ARG A 2 37.04 26.68 14.39
N HIS A 3 36.73 25.42 14.67
CA HIS A 3 37.54 24.62 15.58
C HIS A 3 38.94 24.51 14.97
N PRO A 4 40.04 24.71 15.72
CA PRO A 4 41.41 24.64 15.20
C PRO A 4 41.76 23.31 14.52
N LEU A 5 40.91 22.29 14.68
CA LEU A 5 41.05 20.96 14.10
C LEU A 5 40.73 20.85 12.61
N TRP A 6 39.91 21.75 12.07
CA TRP A 6 39.34 21.52 10.74
C TRP A 6 39.09 22.78 9.90
N GLY A 7 40.06 23.71 9.90
CA GLY A 7 39.99 24.90 9.05
C GLY A 7 41.36 25.52 8.76
N PRO A 8 41.55 26.17 7.60
CA PRO A 8 42.80 26.88 7.27
C PRO A 8 43.03 28.08 8.19
N GLU A 9 44.30 28.38 8.51
CA GLU A 9 44.72 29.54 9.32
C GLU A 9 44.66 30.89 8.59
N VAL A 10 44.30 30.91 7.29
CA VAL A 10 44.33 32.15 6.48
C VAL A 10 42.97 32.84 6.43
N SER A 11 42.99 34.17 6.54
CA SER A 11 41.85 35.10 6.59
C SER A 11 41.03 35.28 5.29
N HIS A 12 41.28 34.48 4.24
CA HIS A 12 40.53 34.55 2.99
C HIS A 12 39.98 33.17 2.57
N HIS A 13 38.81 32.81 3.10
CA HIS A 13 38.00 31.73 2.53
C HIS A 13 36.53 32.13 2.43
N ARG A 14 36.00 32.05 1.19
CA ARG A 14 34.61 32.14 0.69
C ARG A 14 33.57 32.75 1.64
N SER A 15 33.02 33.90 1.23
CA SER A 15 32.01 34.72 1.91
C SER A 15 30.60 34.08 2.07
N SER A 16 30.43 32.77 1.85
CA SER A 16 29.11 32.12 1.79
C SER A 16 29.01 30.81 2.59
N ASP A 17 29.89 30.58 3.57
CA ASP A 17 29.94 29.31 4.31
C ASP A 17 29.02 29.40 5.54
N GLU A 18 27.85 28.76 5.49
CA GLU A 18 26.87 28.72 6.59
C GLU A 18 27.40 27.81 7.72
N ARG A 19 27.89 28.43 8.79
CA ARG A 19 28.74 27.89 9.86
C ARG A 19 28.07 26.94 10.87
N LEU A 20 26.89 26.37 10.56
CA LEU A 20 26.00 25.71 11.55
C LEU A 20 25.65 24.21 11.29
N PRO A 21 25.44 23.71 10.05
CA PRO A 21 24.80 22.41 9.85
C PRO A 21 25.56 21.18 10.38
N PHE A 22 26.90 21.22 10.38
CA PHE A 22 27.70 20.04 10.74
C PHE A 22 27.85 19.85 12.25
N VAL A 23 27.99 20.94 13.02
CA VAL A 23 28.07 20.87 14.49
C VAL A 23 26.73 20.42 15.06
N ASP A 24 25.62 20.95 14.55
CA ASP A 24 24.28 20.51 14.93
C ASP A 24 24.04 19.04 14.59
N PHE A 25 24.54 18.56 13.44
CA PHE A 25 24.48 17.15 13.06
C PHE A 25 25.28 16.25 14.03
N VAL A 26 26.49 16.65 14.41
CA VAL A 26 27.34 15.90 15.37
C VAL A 26 26.66 15.80 16.74
N ILE A 27 26.11 16.92 17.24
CA ILE A 27 25.40 16.98 18.53
C ILE A 27 24.10 16.16 18.47
N GLN A 28 23.28 16.35 17.43
CA GLN A 28 22.00 15.65 17.24
C GLN A 28 22.19 14.13 17.20
N HIS A 29 23.28 13.66 16.60
CA HIS A 29 23.57 12.23 16.44
C HIS A 29 24.53 11.66 17.49
N ARG A 30 24.95 12.44 18.49
CA ARG A 30 25.91 12.06 19.55
C ARG A 30 27.16 11.38 18.99
N LEU A 31 27.75 12.01 17.97
CA LEU A 31 28.97 11.52 17.33
C LEU A 31 30.21 12.08 18.05
N ASN A 32 31.23 11.25 18.20
CA ASN A 32 32.56 11.62 18.65
C ASN A 32 33.43 11.98 17.44
N ILE A 33 34.21 13.05 17.55
CA ILE A 33 35.19 13.44 16.54
C ILE A 33 36.52 12.75 16.87
N TRP A 34 37.09 12.04 15.90
CA TRP A 34 38.34 11.28 16.10
C TRP A 34 39.58 11.99 15.59
N ASN A 35 39.44 13.11 14.88
CA ASN A 35 40.58 13.87 14.38
C ASN A 35 41.55 14.22 15.51
N ASP A 36 42.81 13.80 15.37
CA ASP A 36 43.88 14.22 16.27
C ASP A 36 44.40 15.62 15.88
N PRO A 37 44.35 16.62 16.78
CA PRO A 37 44.90 17.95 16.55
C PRO A 37 46.36 17.99 16.18
N ASN A 38 47.13 16.96 16.55
CA ASN A 38 48.56 16.89 16.32
C ASN A 38 48.92 15.98 15.14
N SER A 39 47.93 15.51 14.38
CA SER A 39 48.16 14.66 13.20
C SER A 39 48.77 15.45 12.04
N ASP A 40 49.41 14.73 11.11
CA ASP A 40 49.80 15.29 9.82
C ASP A 40 48.57 15.87 9.06
N PRO A 41 48.74 16.87 8.19
CA PRO A 41 47.63 17.49 7.47
C PRO A 41 46.94 16.49 6.53
N THR A 42 45.60 16.47 6.53
CA THR A 42 44.82 15.60 5.63
C THR A 42 44.87 16.05 4.17
N PHE A 43 45.23 17.32 3.94
CA PHE A 43 45.44 17.90 2.62
C PHE A 43 46.78 18.65 2.57
N HIS A 44 47.61 18.33 1.57
CA HIS A 44 48.93 18.93 1.39
C HIS A 44 49.22 19.19 -0.09
N THR A 45 49.58 20.44 -0.40
CA THR A 45 50.16 20.86 -1.68
C THR A 45 51.48 21.58 -1.45
N THR A 46 52.26 21.81 -2.51
CA THR A 46 53.50 22.62 -2.43
C THR A 46 53.30 24.04 -1.91
N ARG A 47 52.06 24.53 -1.81
CA ARG A 47 51.71 25.90 -1.39
C ARG A 47 50.86 25.98 -0.12
N SER A 48 50.28 24.88 0.36
CA SER A 48 49.38 24.91 1.53
C SER A 48 49.23 23.55 2.20
N GLN A 49 49.05 23.56 3.52
CA GLN A 49 48.67 22.40 4.34
C GLN A 49 47.39 22.73 5.11
N SER A 50 46.47 21.77 5.22
CA SER A 50 45.23 21.94 5.97
C SER A 50 44.60 20.61 6.38
N TRP A 51 43.85 20.63 7.49
CA TRP A 51 43.01 19.52 7.95
C TRP A 51 41.57 19.76 7.50
N ILE A 52 41.20 19.34 6.29
CA ILE A 52 39.85 19.58 5.76
C ILE A 52 38.92 18.38 5.95
N ASP A 53 39.49 17.19 6.10
CA ASP A 53 38.76 15.95 6.26
C ASP A 53 38.47 15.65 7.74
N VAL A 54 37.20 15.41 8.05
CA VAL A 54 36.69 15.16 9.40
C VAL A 54 36.25 13.71 9.56
N THR A 55 36.75 13.04 10.59
CA THR A 55 36.30 11.71 11.02
C THR A 55 35.41 11.84 12.26
N ALA A 56 34.16 11.41 12.13
CA ALA A 56 33.19 11.36 13.23
C ALA A 56 32.56 9.96 13.29
N ALA A 57 32.44 9.39 14.50
CA ALA A 57 31.87 8.06 14.71
C ALA A 57 30.99 8.02 15.96
N SER A 58 30.08 7.05 16.05
CA SER A 58 29.33 6.82 17.29
C SER A 58 30.22 6.22 18.37
N ALA A 59 29.86 6.40 19.65
CA ALA A 59 30.57 5.82 20.80
C ALA A 59 30.85 4.31 20.70
N ALA A 60 30.01 3.55 19.98
CA ALA A 60 30.23 2.12 19.75
C ALA A 60 31.54 1.78 19.02
N LEU A 61 32.14 2.75 18.33
CA LEU A 61 33.38 2.57 17.58
C LEU A 61 34.58 3.21 18.28
N ASP A 62 34.44 3.82 19.46
CA ASP A 62 35.52 4.57 20.13
C ASP A 62 36.78 3.72 20.35
N PHE A 63 36.62 2.39 20.48
CA PHE A 63 37.74 1.45 20.56
C PHE A 63 38.68 1.48 19.33
N ALA A 64 38.25 2.04 18.20
CA ALA A 64 39.06 2.17 17.00
C ALA A 64 39.72 3.56 16.89
N ALA A 65 39.32 4.54 17.70
CA ALA A 65 39.82 5.91 17.62
C ALA A 65 41.34 5.98 17.83
N HIS A 66 41.90 5.16 18.71
CA HIS A 66 43.35 5.12 18.99
C HIS A 66 44.21 4.56 17.84
N THR A 67 43.59 3.97 16.81
CA THR A 67 44.29 3.51 15.61
C THR A 67 44.22 4.51 14.47
N TRP A 68 43.46 5.59 14.66
CA TRP A 68 43.29 6.63 13.66
C TRP A 68 44.58 7.42 13.46
N HIS A 69 45.04 7.52 12.22
CA HIS A 69 46.18 8.34 11.84
C HIS A 69 46.13 8.76 10.37
N VAL A 70 46.95 9.74 10.02
CA VAL A 70 47.08 10.27 8.66
C VAL A 70 48.32 9.63 8.01
N THR A 71 48.15 8.99 6.86
CA THR A 71 49.25 8.38 6.11
C THR A 71 49.73 9.33 5.01
N THR A 72 50.96 9.85 5.18
CA THR A 72 51.57 10.85 4.29
C THR A 72 52.30 10.28 3.07
N ARG A 73 52.21 8.97 2.83
CA ARG A 73 52.90 8.26 1.73
C ARG A 73 52.10 8.23 0.42
N THR A 74 51.43 9.32 0.07
CA THR A 74 50.58 9.35 -1.13
C THR A 74 51.16 10.29 -2.20
N LEU A 75 50.99 9.92 -3.48
CA LEU A 75 51.28 10.80 -4.63
C LEU A 75 50.11 11.78 -4.90
N ASN A 76 49.14 11.90 -3.98
CA ASN A 76 47.93 12.70 -4.12
C ASN A 76 47.98 13.92 -3.19
N GLU A 77 47.19 14.95 -3.51
CA GLU A 77 47.03 16.15 -2.68
C GLU A 77 46.27 15.88 -1.35
N HIS A 78 45.59 14.74 -1.25
CA HIS A 78 44.93 14.27 -0.02
C HIS A 78 45.69 13.07 0.57
N ASN A 79 46.04 13.16 1.85
CA ASN A 79 46.59 12.05 2.61
C ASN A 79 45.49 11.09 3.06
N TYR A 80 45.80 9.80 3.15
CA TYR A 80 44.82 8.81 3.58
C TYR A 80 44.58 8.87 5.09
N LEU A 81 43.34 8.58 5.49
CA LEU A 81 42.96 8.36 6.88
C LEU A 81 42.88 6.86 7.13
N GLU A 82 43.75 6.34 7.98
CA GLU A 82 43.79 4.93 8.33
C GLU A 82 43.32 4.73 9.77
N TYR A 83 42.48 3.71 9.99
CA TYR A 83 42.01 3.27 11.30
C TYR A 83 41.58 1.80 11.18
N ASN A 84 41.62 1.06 12.28
CA ASN A 84 41.31 -0.37 12.35
C ASN A 84 40.01 -0.60 13.14
N LEU A 85 39.00 -1.18 12.48
CA LEU A 85 37.69 -1.46 13.08
C LEU A 85 37.59 -2.85 13.75
N GLY A 86 38.67 -3.63 13.79
CA GLY A 86 38.68 -5.01 14.30
C GLY A 86 37.87 -5.99 13.45
N GLU A 87 37.78 -7.26 13.88
CA GLU A 87 36.81 -8.21 13.33
C GLU A 87 35.40 -7.84 13.82
N LEU A 88 34.63 -7.22 12.94
CA LEU A 88 33.21 -6.96 13.18
C LEU A 88 32.45 -8.29 13.25
N ASP A 89 32.02 -8.70 14.43
CA ASP A 89 30.96 -9.70 14.56
C ASP A 89 29.64 -9.06 14.10
N VAL A 90 29.35 -9.17 12.80
CA VAL A 90 28.13 -8.63 12.15
C VAL A 90 26.85 -9.35 12.65
N SER A 91 26.95 -10.22 13.66
CA SER A 91 25.80 -10.84 14.32
C SER A 91 25.06 -9.90 15.28
N GLU A 92 25.68 -8.80 15.72
CA GLU A 92 24.94 -7.73 16.38
C GLU A 92 24.11 -6.95 15.36
N ARG A 93 22.84 -7.36 15.25
CA ARG A 93 21.78 -6.59 14.59
C ARG A 93 21.96 -5.12 14.93
N VAL A 94 22.13 -4.27 13.91
CA VAL A 94 21.92 -2.82 14.04
C VAL A 94 20.69 -2.64 14.94
N PRO A 95 20.82 -2.00 16.11
CA PRO A 95 19.70 -1.86 17.02
C PRO A 95 18.56 -1.24 16.22
N SER A 96 17.46 -1.98 16.07
CA SER A 96 16.22 -1.39 15.60
C SER A 96 16.00 -0.17 16.48
N ARG A 97 15.98 1.04 15.87
CA ARG A 97 15.82 2.30 16.60
C ARG A 97 14.89 2.06 17.78
N PRO A 98 15.35 2.21 19.04
CA PRO A 98 14.47 2.01 20.18
C PRO A 98 13.27 2.93 19.97
N LEU A 99 12.07 2.35 20.04
CA LEU A 99 10.84 3.11 19.99
C LEU A 99 10.86 4.01 21.23
N VAL A 100 11.16 5.29 21.04
CA VAL A 100 11.10 6.28 22.12
C VAL A 100 9.62 6.57 22.34
N ILE A 101 8.97 5.74 23.17
CA ILE A 101 7.58 5.86 23.62
C ILE A 101 7.51 6.70 24.92
N GLY A 102 8.66 7.15 25.43
CA GLY A 102 8.80 7.76 26.76
C GLY A 102 8.28 9.20 26.91
N SER A 103 7.68 9.81 25.88
CA SER A 103 7.23 11.21 25.91
C SER A 103 5.77 11.39 25.48
N ILE A 104 4.93 10.36 25.66
CA ILE A 104 3.48 10.49 25.43
C ILE A 104 2.91 11.52 26.40
N GLN A 105 2.15 12.49 25.87
CA GLN A 105 1.54 13.56 26.66
C GLN A 105 0.05 13.27 26.89
N VAL A 106 -0.39 13.36 28.14
CA VAL A 106 -1.79 13.24 28.54
C VAL A 106 -2.20 14.55 29.22
N GLY A 107 -3.17 15.27 28.64
CA GLY A 107 -3.64 16.55 29.20
C GLY A 107 -2.52 17.59 29.39
N GLY A 108 -1.47 17.56 28.57
CA GLY A 108 -0.30 18.44 28.67
C GLY A 108 0.77 18.02 29.70
N ARG A 109 0.65 16.84 30.32
CA ARG A 109 1.68 16.26 31.19
C ARG A 109 2.30 15.01 30.55
N PRO A 110 3.63 14.84 30.59
CA PRO A 110 4.27 13.63 30.09
C PRO A 110 3.99 12.43 30.99
N CYS A 111 3.79 11.25 30.38
CA CYS A 111 3.71 9.99 31.10
C CYS A 111 5.01 9.70 31.86
N THR A 112 4.90 9.08 33.04
CA THR A 112 6.01 8.83 33.96
C THR A 112 6.68 7.48 33.77
N SER A 113 6.02 6.55 33.06
CA SER A 113 6.54 5.22 32.79
C SER A 113 6.18 4.72 31.38
N LEU A 114 6.98 3.78 30.87
CA LEU A 114 6.70 3.12 29.60
C LEU A 114 5.33 2.42 29.61
N ARG A 115 4.97 1.80 30.73
CA ARG A 115 3.67 1.13 30.91
C ARG A 115 2.52 2.11 30.75
N GLU A 116 2.58 3.24 31.46
CA GLU A 116 1.59 4.31 31.37
C GLU A 116 1.48 4.84 29.93
N SER A 117 2.61 5.12 29.26
CA SER A 117 2.60 5.54 27.86
C SER A 117 1.90 4.52 26.94
N ILE A 118 2.15 3.22 27.12
CA ILE A 118 1.53 2.16 26.31
C ILE A 118 0.04 2.06 26.61
N GLU A 119 -0.36 2.08 27.87
CA GLU A 119 -1.78 2.04 28.27
C GLU A 119 -2.56 3.21 27.65
N GLN A 120 -1.97 4.40 27.60
CA GLN A 120 -2.57 5.56 26.94
C GLN A 120 -2.62 5.43 25.41
N ILE A 121 -1.54 4.95 24.78
CA ILE A 121 -1.54 4.70 23.34
C ILE A 121 -2.65 3.70 22.98
N VAL A 122 -2.71 2.59 23.70
CA VAL A 122 -3.68 1.53 23.43
C VAL A 122 -5.11 2.02 23.69
N LYS A 123 -5.36 2.77 24.76
CA LYS A 123 -6.68 3.36 25.04
C LYS A 123 -7.15 4.28 23.91
N VAL A 124 -6.26 5.09 23.33
CA VAL A 124 -6.60 6.00 22.22
C VAL A 124 -6.77 5.26 20.89
N LEU A 125 -5.96 4.23 20.63
CA LEU A 125 -6.01 3.47 19.38
C LEU A 125 -7.10 2.39 19.36
N PHE A 126 -7.54 1.91 20.53
CA PHE A 126 -8.58 0.91 20.72
C PHE A 126 -9.63 1.42 21.73
N PRO A 127 -10.46 2.40 21.33
CA PRO A 127 -11.49 2.95 22.21
C PRO A 127 -12.55 1.89 22.53
N SER A 128 -13.07 1.92 23.75
CA SER A 128 -14.15 1.04 24.21
C SER A 128 -15.53 1.57 23.80
N ASP A 129 -16.51 0.66 23.68
CA ASP A 129 -17.91 1.02 23.43
C ASP A 129 -18.63 1.69 24.61
N ASP A 130 -18.04 1.65 25.80
CA ASP A 130 -18.63 2.18 27.04
C ASP A 130 -18.91 3.70 27.02
N GLU A 131 -18.41 4.44 26.03
CA GLU A 131 -18.67 5.89 25.86
C GLU A 131 -19.99 6.20 25.13
N VAL A 132 -20.72 5.21 24.60
CA VAL A 132 -22.03 5.41 23.94
C VAL A 132 -23.16 5.28 24.97
N LEU A 133 -23.53 6.41 25.58
CA LEU A 133 -24.49 6.44 26.70
C LEU A 133 -25.95 6.09 26.35
N THR A 134 -26.32 5.99 25.07
CA THR A 134 -27.66 5.53 24.62
C THR A 134 -27.61 5.09 23.16
N GLU A 135 -27.94 3.82 22.90
CA GLU A 135 -28.19 3.32 21.54
C GLU A 135 -29.45 3.97 20.94
N SER A 136 -29.43 4.24 19.64
CA SER A 136 -30.64 4.64 18.91
C SER A 136 -31.61 3.46 18.77
N ARG A 137 -32.89 3.74 18.53
CA ARG A 137 -33.91 2.71 18.27
C ARG A 137 -33.51 1.78 17.12
N GLU A 138 -32.91 2.34 16.07
CA GLU A 138 -32.45 1.59 14.90
C GLU A 138 -31.26 0.69 15.24
N GLN A 139 -30.32 1.18 16.03
CA GLN A 139 -29.20 0.36 16.53
C GLN A 139 -29.70 -0.80 17.39
N GLN A 140 -30.69 -0.56 18.25
CA GLN A 140 -31.31 -1.60 19.06
C GLN A 140 -31.99 -2.68 18.21
N VAL A 141 -32.71 -2.28 17.14
CA VAL A 141 -33.31 -3.22 16.18
C VAL A 141 -32.23 -4.07 15.50
N ARG A 142 -31.12 -3.46 15.06
CA ARG A 142 -30.00 -4.20 14.46
C ARG A 142 -29.37 -5.19 15.42
N ARG A 143 -29.17 -4.82 16.69
CA ARG A 143 -28.63 -5.71 17.72
C ARG A 143 -29.55 -6.92 17.92
N LEU A 144 -30.85 -6.68 18.10
CA LEU A 144 -31.83 -7.76 18.28
C LEU A 144 -31.89 -8.68 17.06
N PHE A 145 -31.81 -8.13 15.84
CA PHE A 145 -31.71 -8.91 14.62
C PHE A 145 -30.45 -9.80 14.62
N VAL A 146 -29.28 -9.24 14.95
CA VAL A 146 -28.02 -10.00 15.02
C VAL A 146 -28.06 -11.10 16.09
N GLU A 147 -28.65 -10.84 17.25
CA GLU A 147 -28.77 -11.80 18.34
C GLU A 147 -29.71 -12.96 18.02
N SER A 148 -30.75 -12.69 17.23
CA SER A 148 -31.76 -13.68 16.81
C SER A 148 -31.49 -14.29 15.44
N TYR A 149 -30.42 -13.85 14.74
CA TYR A 149 -30.12 -14.33 13.40
C TYR A 149 -29.90 -15.84 13.37
N ASP A 150 -30.67 -16.50 12.51
CA ASP A 150 -30.54 -17.91 12.20
C ASP A 150 -30.79 -18.12 10.71
N SER A 151 -30.22 -19.18 10.14
CA SER A 151 -30.42 -19.54 8.75
C SER A 151 -30.50 -21.06 8.63
N ALA A 152 -31.38 -21.54 7.76
CA ALA A 152 -31.46 -22.96 7.42
C ALA A 152 -30.24 -23.42 6.61
N ASP A 153 -29.55 -22.49 5.95
CA ASP A 153 -28.39 -22.79 5.11
C ASP A 153 -27.11 -22.94 5.95
N ARG A 154 -26.32 -23.95 5.59
CA ARG A 154 -25.06 -24.30 6.22
C ARG A 154 -23.99 -24.54 5.16
N ASP A 155 -22.90 -23.79 5.28
CA ASP A 155 -21.76 -23.92 4.39
C ASP A 155 -21.07 -25.28 4.60
N PRO A 156 -20.63 -25.96 3.53
CA PRO A 156 -19.99 -27.27 3.64
C PRO A 156 -18.60 -27.20 4.31
N HIS A 157 -18.17 -28.34 4.84
CA HIS A 157 -16.85 -28.52 5.45
C HIS A 157 -15.71 -28.07 4.52
N PHE A 158 -14.67 -27.47 5.10
CA PHE A 158 -13.43 -27.15 4.41
C PHE A 158 -12.74 -28.43 3.91
N THR A 159 -12.26 -28.39 2.67
CA THR A 159 -11.50 -29.50 2.08
C THR A 159 -10.00 -29.40 2.38
N LYS A 160 -9.27 -30.49 2.15
CA LYS A 160 -7.80 -30.49 2.22
C LYS A 160 -7.16 -29.50 1.24
N ILE A 161 -7.76 -29.34 0.06
CA ILE A 161 -7.25 -28.46 -0.99
C ILE A 161 -7.38 -27.00 -0.55
N GLU A 162 -8.51 -26.64 0.07
CA GLU A 162 -8.72 -25.30 0.61
C GLU A 162 -7.71 -24.94 1.69
N VAL A 163 -7.54 -25.83 2.68
CA VAL A 163 -6.57 -25.62 3.77
C VAL A 163 -5.16 -25.49 3.21
N TRP A 164 -4.77 -26.36 2.27
CA TRP A 164 -3.46 -26.29 1.62
C TRP A 164 -3.27 -25.00 0.81
N SER A 165 -4.30 -24.57 0.07
CA SER A 165 -4.28 -23.34 -0.72
C SER A 165 -4.15 -22.10 0.16
N ALA A 166 -4.89 -22.05 1.28
CA ALA A 166 -4.78 -20.98 2.27
C ALA A 166 -3.35 -20.87 2.82
N LEU A 167 -2.72 -22.01 3.15
CA LEU A 167 -1.34 -22.09 3.61
C LEU A 167 -0.33 -21.67 2.53
N LYS A 168 -0.46 -22.16 1.30
CA LYS A 168 0.48 -21.87 0.19
C LYS A 168 0.50 -20.39 -0.20
N GLN A 169 -0.67 -19.77 -0.21
CA GLN A 169 -0.80 -18.33 -0.52
C GLN A 169 -0.28 -17.42 0.61
N SER A 170 0.03 -17.97 1.79
CA SER A 170 0.51 -17.20 2.92
C SER A 170 2.00 -16.90 2.77
N LYS A 171 2.39 -15.64 3.00
CA LYS A 171 3.79 -15.22 2.87
C LYS A 171 4.64 -15.87 3.97
N ARG A 172 5.69 -16.57 3.57
CA ARG A 172 6.71 -17.17 4.45
C ARG A 172 7.55 -16.11 5.15
N ARG A 173 8.24 -16.50 6.23
CA ARG A 173 9.15 -15.65 7.04
C ARG A 173 8.50 -14.40 7.62
N LYS A 174 7.20 -14.48 7.93
CA LYS A 174 6.47 -13.41 8.63
C LYS A 174 6.61 -13.58 10.14
N ALA A 175 6.60 -12.45 10.86
CA ALA A 175 6.63 -12.46 12.31
C ALA A 175 5.39 -13.20 12.87
N PRO A 176 5.56 -14.15 13.81
CA PRO A 176 4.45 -14.89 14.41
C PRO A 176 3.71 -14.05 15.46
N GLY A 177 2.56 -14.56 15.92
CA GLY A 177 1.82 -14.00 17.05
C GLY A 177 2.44 -14.37 18.40
N LEU A 178 1.62 -14.31 19.46
CA LEU A 178 2.03 -14.64 20.83
C LEU A 178 2.44 -16.11 21.00
N ASP A 179 1.88 -17.02 20.20
CA ASP A 179 2.20 -18.45 20.19
C ASP A 179 3.58 -18.79 19.59
N ARG A 180 4.23 -17.81 18.94
CA ARG A 180 5.54 -17.93 18.29
C ARG A 180 5.59 -18.98 17.16
N LEU A 181 4.44 -19.50 16.72
CA LEU A 181 4.35 -20.48 15.64
C LEU A 181 4.38 -19.79 14.28
N GLN A 182 5.38 -20.13 13.47
CA GLN A 182 5.54 -19.60 12.11
C GLN A 182 4.76 -20.43 11.08
N TYR A 183 4.47 -19.84 9.91
CA TYR A 183 3.79 -20.51 8.80
C TYR A 183 4.48 -21.80 8.35
N GLU A 184 5.80 -21.81 8.36
CA GLU A 184 6.64 -22.95 7.99
C GLU A 184 6.34 -24.19 8.85
N VAL A 185 6.10 -23.98 10.16
CA VAL A 185 5.74 -25.06 11.08
C VAL A 185 4.36 -25.61 10.74
N ILE A 186 3.37 -24.73 10.49
CA ILE A 186 2.01 -25.15 10.14
C ILE A 186 1.97 -25.87 8.79
N VAL A 187 2.77 -25.42 7.82
CA VAL A 187 2.95 -26.10 6.53
C VAL A 187 3.57 -27.48 6.71
N ALA A 188 4.60 -27.62 7.55
CA ALA A 188 5.21 -28.91 7.85
C ALA A 188 4.20 -29.89 8.50
N ILE A 189 3.40 -29.39 9.46
CA ILE A 189 2.30 -30.16 10.07
C ILE A 189 1.29 -30.58 9.01
N ASN A 190 0.84 -29.67 8.14
CA ASN A 190 -0.11 -29.98 7.07
C ASN A 190 0.42 -31.02 6.09
N ASN A 191 1.70 -30.93 5.73
CA ASN A 191 2.33 -31.89 4.82
C ASN A 191 2.44 -33.29 5.44
N LYS A 192 2.68 -33.37 6.76
CA LYS A 192 2.80 -34.66 7.47
C LYS A 192 1.44 -35.26 7.84
N SER A 193 0.48 -34.42 8.25
CA SER A 193 -0.85 -34.82 8.69
C SER A 193 -1.90 -33.78 8.27
N PRO A 194 -2.33 -33.77 6.99
CA PRO A 194 -3.30 -32.79 6.50
C PRO A 194 -4.67 -32.96 7.16
N ARG A 195 -5.02 -34.20 7.57
CA ARG A 195 -6.29 -34.49 8.26
C ARG A 195 -6.40 -33.75 9.60
N LEU A 196 -5.30 -33.55 10.32
CA LEU A 196 -5.32 -32.88 11.63
C LEU A 196 -5.88 -31.45 11.52
N LEU A 197 -5.32 -30.65 10.60
CA LEU A 197 -5.74 -29.25 10.42
C LEU A 197 -7.16 -29.15 9.86
N VAL A 198 -7.49 -29.99 8.88
CA VAL A 198 -8.83 -30.01 8.27
C VAL A 198 -9.88 -30.36 9.32
N SER A 199 -9.69 -31.43 10.09
CA SER A 199 -10.62 -31.82 11.14
C SER A 199 -10.75 -30.76 12.23
N LEU A 200 -9.65 -30.09 12.60
CA LEU A 200 -9.67 -29.00 13.57
C LEU A 200 -10.48 -27.80 13.08
N PHE A 201 -10.25 -27.34 11.84
CA PHE A 201 -10.97 -26.20 11.28
C PHE A 201 -12.45 -26.53 11.00
N ASN A 202 -12.77 -27.73 10.55
CA ASN A 202 -14.16 -28.17 10.38
C ASN A 202 -14.88 -28.28 11.72
N ARG A 203 -14.20 -28.73 12.78
CA ARG A 203 -14.79 -28.71 14.12
C ARG A 203 -15.08 -27.29 14.60
N CYS A 204 -14.21 -26.32 14.28
CA CYS A 204 -14.48 -24.90 14.55
C CYS A 204 -15.73 -24.41 13.79
N LEU A 205 -15.87 -24.79 12.52
CA LEU A 205 -17.01 -24.45 11.67
C LEU A 205 -18.32 -25.06 12.20
N ASP A 206 -18.34 -26.36 12.51
CA ASP A 206 -19.51 -27.07 13.04
C ASP A 206 -20.03 -26.45 14.33
N MET A 207 -19.11 -26.08 15.22
CA MET A 207 -19.45 -25.46 16.50
C MET A 207 -19.76 -23.96 16.38
N GLY A 208 -19.48 -23.33 15.23
CA GLY A 208 -19.51 -21.88 15.09
C GLY A 208 -18.57 -21.18 16.07
N TYR A 209 -17.45 -21.81 16.43
CA TYR A 209 -16.57 -21.36 17.50
C TYR A 209 -15.15 -21.10 16.99
N PHE A 210 -14.71 -19.87 17.21
CA PHE A 210 -13.33 -19.45 16.96
C PHE A 210 -12.52 -19.59 18.25
N PRO A 211 -11.42 -20.36 18.29
CA PRO A 211 -10.68 -20.63 19.51
C PRO A 211 -10.17 -19.39 20.25
N ARG A 212 -10.44 -19.29 21.56
CA ARG A 212 -9.99 -18.18 22.43
C ARG A 212 -8.48 -17.86 22.34
N PRO A 213 -7.54 -18.83 22.35
CA PRO A 213 -6.11 -18.52 22.23
C PRO A 213 -5.73 -17.80 20.92
N TRP A 214 -6.56 -17.94 19.89
CA TRP A 214 -6.33 -17.33 18.57
C TRP A 214 -6.92 -15.91 18.45
N LYS A 215 -7.60 -15.43 19.49
CA LYS A 215 -8.22 -14.09 19.56
C LYS A 215 -7.34 -13.04 20.26
N SER A 216 -6.18 -13.44 20.79
CA SER A 216 -5.20 -12.51 21.36
C SER A 216 -4.09 -12.20 20.35
N ALA A 217 -3.87 -10.91 20.08
CA ALA A 217 -2.88 -10.45 19.13
C ALA A 217 -1.65 -9.86 19.83
N LYS A 218 -0.45 -10.11 19.31
CA LYS A 218 0.75 -9.37 19.74
C LYS A 218 0.74 -8.00 19.08
N LEU A 219 0.73 -6.94 19.88
CA LEU A 219 0.72 -5.55 19.42
C LEU A 219 2.13 -5.06 19.13
N VAL A 220 2.32 -4.46 17.96
CA VAL A 220 3.54 -3.75 17.55
C VAL A 220 3.17 -2.34 17.11
N LEU A 221 3.73 -1.33 17.78
CA LEU A 221 3.48 0.07 17.49
C LEU A 221 4.52 0.60 16.51
N LEU A 222 4.10 1.13 15.36
CA LEU A 222 4.99 1.75 14.38
C LEU A 222 4.68 3.23 14.22
N ASN A 223 5.68 4.10 14.38
CA ASN A 223 5.47 5.53 14.21
C ASN A 223 5.15 5.90 12.74
N LYS A 224 4.17 6.79 12.54
CA LYS A 224 3.87 7.41 11.26
C LYS A 224 5.00 8.40 10.92
N PRO A 225 5.58 8.33 9.71
CA PRO A 225 6.66 9.24 9.31
C PRO A 225 6.24 10.71 9.46
N GLY A 226 7.11 11.53 10.08
CA GLY A 226 6.89 12.97 10.24
C GLY A 226 5.78 13.36 11.22
N LYS A 227 5.26 12.42 12.02
CA LYS A 227 4.33 12.71 13.11
C LYS A 227 5.05 12.79 14.45
N ASP A 228 4.52 13.64 15.33
CA ASP A 228 5.01 13.84 16.68
C ASP A 228 4.86 12.55 17.50
N THR A 229 5.97 12.04 18.04
CA THR A 229 6.00 10.84 18.89
C THR A 229 5.31 11.03 20.24
N GLY A 230 5.01 12.27 20.64
CA GLY A 230 4.23 12.56 21.85
C GLY A 230 2.73 12.29 21.70
N ASP A 231 2.20 12.21 20.47
CA ASP A 231 0.78 11.95 20.20
C ASP A 231 0.53 10.44 20.05
N PRO A 232 -0.34 9.83 20.88
CA PRO A 232 -0.81 8.45 20.69
C PRO A 232 -1.26 8.11 19.27
N ARG A 233 -1.88 9.07 18.56
CA ARG A 233 -2.39 8.90 17.19
C ARG A 233 -1.29 8.89 16.14
N ALA A 234 -0.04 9.19 16.50
CA ALA A 234 1.11 9.07 15.62
C ALA A 234 1.51 7.62 15.37
N TYR A 235 1.04 6.66 16.17
CA TYR A 235 1.39 5.25 16.01
C TYR A 235 0.38 4.49 15.13
N ARG A 236 0.85 3.43 14.47
CA ARG A 236 0.02 2.41 13.82
C ARG A 236 0.04 1.13 14.66
N PRO A 237 -1.12 0.60 15.08
CA PRO A 237 -1.19 -0.59 15.91
C PRO A 237 -1.19 -1.88 15.08
N ILE A 238 -0.01 -2.40 14.74
CA ILE A 238 0.10 -3.67 14.00
C ILE A 238 -0.24 -4.85 14.93
N CYS A 239 -1.27 -5.61 14.57
CA CYS A 239 -1.74 -6.77 15.32
C CYS A 239 -1.20 -8.06 14.69
N LEU A 240 -0.18 -8.65 15.31
CA LEU A 240 0.36 -9.95 14.91
C LEU A 240 -0.51 -11.08 15.48
N LEU A 241 -1.45 -11.56 14.67
CA LEU A 241 -2.28 -12.73 14.99
C LEU A 241 -1.49 -14.04 14.88
N SER A 242 -1.92 -15.04 15.66
CA SER A 242 -1.46 -16.43 15.52
C SER A 242 -1.61 -16.90 14.07
N THR A 243 -0.65 -17.71 13.63
CA THR A 243 -0.67 -18.29 12.28
C THR A 243 -1.90 -19.15 12.05
N MET A 244 -2.31 -19.95 13.05
CA MET A 244 -3.53 -20.76 12.98
C MET A 244 -4.79 -19.89 12.86
N SER A 245 -4.83 -18.78 13.62
CA SER A 245 -5.90 -17.77 13.54
C SER A 245 -6.04 -17.25 12.11
N LYS A 246 -4.94 -16.86 11.47
CA LYS A 246 -4.93 -16.33 10.10
C LYS A 246 -5.38 -17.35 9.05
N VAL A 247 -5.05 -18.64 9.23
CA VAL A 247 -5.49 -19.69 8.31
C VAL A 247 -7.01 -19.85 8.37
N LEU A 248 -7.58 -19.96 9.58
CA LEU A 248 -9.04 -20.07 9.73
C LEU A 248 -9.76 -18.80 9.26
N ASP A 249 -9.25 -17.62 9.65
CA ASP A 249 -9.75 -16.32 9.20
C ASP A 249 -9.80 -16.22 7.67
N LYS A 250 -8.74 -16.71 7.00
CA LYS A 250 -8.67 -16.73 5.54
C LYS A 250 -9.67 -17.70 4.90
N LEU A 251 -9.84 -18.90 5.45
CA LEU A 251 -10.84 -19.86 4.95
C LEU A 251 -12.25 -19.28 5.03
N VAL A 252 -12.59 -18.70 6.18
CA VAL A 252 -13.89 -18.05 6.40
C VAL A 252 -14.07 -16.85 5.48
N SER A 253 -13.05 -15.99 5.33
CA SER A 253 -13.11 -14.84 4.42
C SER A 253 -13.35 -15.25 2.96
N GLN A 254 -12.76 -16.37 2.52
CA GLN A 254 -12.98 -16.89 1.17
C GLN A 254 -14.40 -17.40 0.94
N ARG A 255 -15.03 -18.01 1.97
CA ARG A 255 -16.45 -18.41 1.93
C ARG A 255 -17.38 -17.21 1.85
N ILE A 256 -17.16 -16.20 2.69
CA ILE A 256 -17.95 -14.97 2.68
C ILE A 256 -17.82 -14.26 1.34
N LEU A 257 -16.60 -14.14 0.79
CA LEU A 257 -16.39 -13.55 -0.53
C LEU A 257 -17.14 -14.31 -1.63
N HIS A 258 -17.13 -15.65 -1.59
CA HIS A 258 -17.90 -16.46 -2.53
C HIS A 258 -19.41 -16.22 -2.40
N HIS A 259 -19.93 -16.19 -1.17
CA HIS A 259 -21.35 -15.88 -0.90
C HIS A 259 -21.74 -14.52 -1.47
N TYR A 260 -20.93 -13.49 -1.22
CA TYR A 260 -21.17 -12.13 -1.70
C TYR A 260 -21.07 -12.00 -3.22
N HIS A 261 -20.13 -12.71 -3.85
CA HIS A 261 -20.00 -12.74 -5.31
C HIS A 261 -21.18 -13.47 -5.97
N SER A 262 -21.54 -14.64 -5.48
CA SER A 262 -22.59 -15.49 -6.08
C SER A 262 -23.99 -14.87 -5.97
N ASN A 263 -24.20 -14.04 -4.95
CA ASN A 263 -25.46 -13.32 -4.73
C ASN A 263 -25.42 -11.86 -5.20
N ASN A 264 -24.38 -11.42 -5.93
CA ASN A 264 -24.23 -10.05 -6.43
C ASN A 264 -24.37 -8.94 -5.36
N LEU A 265 -23.86 -9.18 -4.15
CA LEU A 265 -24.02 -8.28 -2.99
C LEU A 265 -22.93 -7.21 -2.88
N LEU A 266 -21.86 -7.29 -3.67
CA LEU A 266 -20.77 -6.31 -3.65
C LEU A 266 -21.12 -5.09 -4.50
N ASN A 267 -21.05 -3.90 -3.91
CA ASN A 267 -21.44 -2.67 -4.60
C ASN A 267 -20.39 -2.31 -5.69
N PRO A 268 -20.78 -2.08 -6.97
CA PRO A 268 -19.83 -1.79 -8.05
C PRO A 268 -18.99 -0.52 -7.85
N LEU A 269 -19.44 0.41 -7.00
CA LEU A 269 -18.80 1.69 -6.68
C LEU A 269 -17.71 1.55 -5.59
N GLN A 270 -17.53 0.35 -5.02
CA GLN A 270 -16.38 0.01 -4.19
C GLN A 270 -15.23 -0.47 -5.07
N HIS A 271 -14.05 0.12 -4.90
CA HIS A 271 -12.83 -0.26 -5.62
C HIS A 271 -11.76 -0.86 -4.70
N GLY A 272 -11.83 -0.60 -3.40
CA GLY A 272 -10.86 -1.09 -2.44
C GLY A 272 -10.97 -2.60 -2.25
N PHE A 273 -9.86 -3.33 -2.22
CA PHE A 273 -9.79 -4.77 -1.91
C PHE A 273 -10.74 -5.67 -2.71
N ARG A 274 -11.12 -5.29 -3.93
CA ARG A 274 -11.97 -6.10 -4.80
C ARG A 274 -11.20 -6.67 -5.99
N THR A 275 -11.58 -7.86 -6.40
CA THR A 275 -11.06 -8.47 -7.63
C THR A 275 -11.38 -7.57 -8.83
N SER A 276 -10.43 -7.41 -9.74
CA SER A 276 -10.56 -6.58 -10.95
C SER A 276 -10.76 -5.08 -10.72
N LYS A 277 -10.70 -4.59 -9.47
CA LYS A 277 -10.68 -3.16 -9.14
C LYS A 277 -9.30 -2.73 -8.64
N SER A 278 -8.97 -1.45 -8.83
CA SER A 278 -7.70 -0.83 -8.46
C SER A 278 -7.83 0.68 -8.32
N CYS A 279 -6.79 1.36 -7.83
CA CYS A 279 -6.74 2.83 -7.84
C CYS A 279 -6.91 3.40 -9.26
N GLU A 280 -6.44 2.69 -10.29
CA GLU A 280 -6.56 3.12 -11.69
C GLU A 280 -8.02 3.06 -12.16
N THR A 281 -8.73 1.97 -11.85
CA THR A 281 -10.17 1.86 -12.16
C THR A 281 -10.99 2.94 -11.44
N ALA A 282 -10.66 3.24 -10.17
CA ALA A 282 -11.34 4.27 -9.38
C ALA A 282 -11.07 5.67 -9.92
N GLY A 283 -9.84 5.95 -10.36
CA GLY A 283 -9.50 7.21 -11.01
C GLY A 283 -10.15 7.35 -12.38
N PHE A 284 -10.28 6.25 -13.12
CA PHE A 284 -10.91 6.21 -14.44
C PHE A 284 -12.42 6.46 -14.38
N GLU A 285 -13.15 5.73 -13.53
CA GLU A 285 -14.60 5.90 -13.37
C GLU A 285 -14.93 7.32 -12.89
N LEU A 286 -14.23 7.81 -11.87
CA LEU A 286 -14.36 9.18 -11.37
C LEU A 286 -14.16 10.23 -12.46
N ARG A 287 -13.13 10.04 -13.30
CA ARG A 287 -12.85 10.93 -14.43
C ARG A 287 -14.01 10.94 -15.42
N GLU A 288 -14.52 9.79 -15.80
CA GLU A 288 -15.61 9.69 -16.77
C GLU A 288 -16.87 10.39 -16.26
N VAL A 289 -17.23 10.18 -14.99
CA VAL A 289 -18.35 10.89 -14.34
C VAL A 289 -18.15 12.39 -14.39
N VAL A 290 -17.01 12.90 -13.89
CA VAL A 290 -16.74 14.35 -13.87
C VAL A 290 -16.76 14.93 -15.29
N TRP A 291 -16.11 14.26 -16.23
CA TRP A 291 -15.92 14.75 -17.59
C TRP A 291 -17.22 14.76 -18.40
N GLU A 292 -18.11 13.77 -18.21
CA GLU A 292 -19.44 13.74 -18.80
C GLU A 292 -20.25 14.99 -18.41
N ARG A 293 -20.27 15.33 -17.12
CA ARG A 293 -21.02 16.50 -16.59
C ARG A 293 -20.44 17.82 -17.06
N VAL A 294 -19.11 17.92 -17.08
CA VAL A 294 -18.41 19.09 -17.62
C VAL A 294 -18.72 19.30 -19.11
N ARG A 295 -18.77 18.24 -19.93
CA ARG A 295 -19.17 18.33 -21.34
C ARG A 295 -20.60 18.84 -21.52
N ARG A 296 -21.51 18.41 -20.64
CA ARG A 296 -22.90 18.90 -20.55
C ARG A 296 -23.03 20.31 -19.98
N ASN A 297 -21.91 20.99 -19.75
CA ASN A 297 -21.88 22.39 -19.32
C ASN A 297 -22.49 22.63 -17.93
N GLN A 298 -22.40 21.62 -17.06
CA GLN A 298 -22.83 21.67 -15.66
C GLN A 298 -21.66 22.05 -14.75
N GLY A 299 -21.93 22.72 -13.62
CA GLY A 299 -20.96 22.90 -12.54
C GLY A 299 -20.79 21.59 -11.77
N VAL A 300 -19.55 21.26 -11.39
CA VAL A 300 -19.21 20.00 -10.72
C VAL A 300 -18.30 20.29 -9.52
N CYS A 301 -18.61 19.70 -8.37
CA CYS A 301 -17.74 19.69 -7.20
C CYS A 301 -17.38 18.24 -6.84
N MET A 302 -16.10 17.99 -6.60
CA MET A 302 -15.61 16.75 -5.99
C MET A 302 -15.39 17.00 -4.50
N ILE A 303 -15.88 16.13 -3.64
CA ILE A 303 -15.75 16.22 -2.18
C ILE A 303 -15.03 14.95 -1.73
N SER A 304 -13.81 15.11 -1.21
CA SER A 304 -13.05 14.00 -0.63
C SER A 304 -13.41 13.87 0.84
N LEU A 305 -13.91 12.69 1.22
CA LEU A 305 -14.37 12.37 2.56
C LEU A 305 -13.39 11.37 3.18
N ASN A 306 -13.05 11.60 4.46
CA ASN A 306 -12.18 10.71 5.21
C ASN A 306 -12.89 10.21 6.46
N VAL A 307 -13.07 8.89 6.56
CA VAL A 307 -13.59 8.26 7.77
C VAL A 307 -12.49 8.24 8.84
N ALA A 308 -12.80 8.77 10.02
CA ALA A 308 -11.85 8.84 11.11
C ALA A 308 -11.55 7.43 11.66
N VAL A 309 -10.36 6.92 11.32
CA VAL A 309 -9.83 5.65 11.85
C VAL A 309 -10.79 4.49 11.58
N ALA A 310 -11.20 4.35 10.31
CA ALA A 310 -12.23 3.42 9.83
C ALA A 310 -12.08 1.98 10.34
N PHE A 311 -10.94 1.34 10.05
CA PHE A 311 -10.69 -0.06 10.41
C PHE A 311 -10.68 -0.32 11.91
N ASP A 312 -10.19 0.63 12.71
CA ASP A 312 -10.07 0.44 14.15
C ASP A 312 -11.41 0.73 14.87
N ASN A 313 -12.36 1.39 14.20
CA ASN A 313 -13.65 1.81 14.79
C ASN A 313 -14.89 1.08 14.25
N VAL A 314 -14.78 0.25 13.20
CA VAL A 314 -15.95 -0.45 12.67
C VAL A 314 -16.64 -1.31 13.74
N SER A 315 -17.94 -1.08 13.96
CA SER A 315 -18.74 -1.85 14.92
C SER A 315 -18.88 -3.31 14.48
N TRP A 316 -18.75 -4.23 15.43
CA TRP A 316 -18.95 -5.65 15.17
C TRP A 316 -20.41 -5.98 14.91
N GLU A 317 -21.33 -5.27 15.55
CA GLU A 317 -22.76 -5.33 15.31
C GLU A 317 -23.07 -4.94 13.87
N SER A 318 -22.47 -3.86 13.34
CA SER A 318 -22.62 -3.47 11.93
C SER A 318 -22.13 -4.56 10.98
N ILE A 319 -20.99 -5.20 11.24
CA ILE A 319 -20.48 -6.30 10.40
C ILE A 319 -21.45 -7.47 10.41
N LEU A 320 -21.89 -7.90 11.61
CA LEU A 320 -22.80 -9.03 11.75
C LEU A 320 -24.17 -8.72 11.15
N TYR A 321 -24.69 -7.51 11.32
CA TYR A 321 -25.95 -7.09 10.73
C TYR A 321 -25.90 -7.25 9.20
N GLN A 322 -24.86 -6.74 8.54
CA GLN A 322 -24.71 -6.89 7.09
C GLN A 322 -24.54 -8.35 6.64
N LEU A 323 -23.86 -9.19 7.43
CA LEU A 323 -23.78 -10.62 7.15
C LEU A 323 -25.14 -11.32 7.27
N GLY A 324 -25.98 -10.90 8.23
CA GLY A 324 -27.33 -11.42 8.41
C GLY A 324 -28.28 -10.97 7.30
N GLU A 325 -28.25 -9.68 6.92
CA GLU A 325 -29.02 -9.15 5.78
C GLU A 325 -28.63 -9.82 4.46
N ALA A 326 -27.37 -10.20 4.32
CA ALA A 326 -26.86 -10.99 3.20
C ALA A 326 -27.32 -12.46 3.23
N ALA A 327 -28.09 -12.90 4.23
CA ALA A 327 -28.48 -14.30 4.45
C ALA A 327 -27.29 -15.27 4.49
N CYS A 328 -26.18 -14.87 5.14
CA CYS A 328 -24.98 -15.69 5.23
C CYS A 328 -25.23 -17.04 5.94
N PRO A 329 -24.64 -18.16 5.49
CA PRO A 329 -24.82 -19.46 6.13
C PRO A 329 -24.55 -19.43 7.64
N VAL A 330 -25.38 -20.12 8.41
CA VAL A 330 -25.44 -19.94 9.88
C VAL A 330 -24.13 -20.32 10.59
N ASN A 331 -23.43 -21.35 10.09
CA ASN A 331 -22.15 -21.78 10.65
C ASN A 331 -21.03 -20.76 10.41
N ILE A 332 -21.01 -20.11 9.24
CA ILE A 332 -20.08 -19.02 8.94
C ILE A 332 -20.40 -17.80 9.81
N PHE A 333 -21.66 -17.40 9.88
CA PHE A 333 -22.11 -16.28 10.72
C PHE A 333 -21.71 -16.47 12.19
N ARG A 334 -22.01 -17.65 12.77
CA ARG A 334 -21.66 -17.96 14.17
C ARG A 334 -20.16 -17.96 14.39
N LEU A 335 -19.39 -18.50 13.45
CA LEU A 335 -17.93 -18.51 13.52
C LEU A 335 -17.34 -17.08 13.48
N VAL A 336 -17.88 -16.19 12.64
CA VAL A 336 -17.50 -14.77 12.59
C VAL A 336 -17.92 -14.05 13.87
N SER A 337 -19.14 -14.26 14.36
CA SER A 337 -19.61 -13.71 15.63
C SER A 337 -18.69 -14.11 16.79
N SER A 338 -18.28 -15.38 16.83
CA SER A 338 -17.25 -15.83 17.77
C SER A 338 -15.90 -15.17 17.49
N TYR A 339 -15.44 -15.04 16.25
CA TYR A 339 -14.16 -14.41 15.93
C TYR A 339 -14.07 -12.97 16.44
N LEU A 340 -15.16 -12.21 16.31
CA LEU A 340 -15.25 -10.82 16.74
C LEU A 340 -15.25 -10.72 18.27
N ARG A 341 -15.99 -11.55 19.02
CA ARG A 341 -16.11 -11.42 20.49
C ARG A 341 -14.87 -11.85 21.30
N ASN A 342 -14.67 -11.24 22.47
CA ASN A 342 -13.65 -11.58 23.48
C ASN A 342 -12.22 -11.53 22.92
N ARG A 343 -11.88 -10.39 22.29
CA ARG A 343 -10.55 -10.17 21.70
C ARG A 343 -9.68 -9.33 22.61
N SER A 344 -8.38 -9.53 22.49
CA SER A 344 -7.41 -8.71 23.21
C SER A 344 -6.16 -8.45 22.38
N VAL A 345 -5.51 -7.35 22.70
CA VAL A 345 -4.17 -7.01 22.22
C VAL A 345 -3.20 -7.05 23.38
N CYS A 346 -2.02 -7.60 23.16
CA CYS A 346 -0.96 -7.71 24.14
C CYS A 346 0.30 -7.03 23.61
N TYR A 347 0.70 -5.93 24.25
CA TYR A 347 2.02 -5.34 24.05
C TYR A 347 2.99 -5.99 25.04
N GLU A 348 4.07 -6.62 24.54
CA GLU A 348 5.04 -7.34 25.36
C GLU A 348 6.48 -6.96 24.96
N THR A 349 7.24 -6.48 25.94
CA THR A 349 8.69 -6.31 25.90
C THR A 349 9.34 -7.17 27.00
N GLN A 350 10.66 -7.13 27.11
CA GLN A 350 11.37 -7.82 28.20
C GLN A 350 11.02 -7.28 29.60
N VAL A 351 10.53 -6.04 29.69
CA VAL A 351 10.31 -5.32 30.96
C VAL A 351 8.85 -4.98 31.24
N THR A 352 7.97 -5.08 30.25
CA THR A 352 6.58 -4.62 30.39
C THR A 352 5.64 -5.49 29.55
N ARG A 353 4.49 -5.82 30.15
CA ARG A 353 3.39 -6.51 29.48
C ARG A 353 2.10 -5.77 29.78
N VAL A 354 1.43 -5.29 28.73
CA VAL A 354 0.13 -4.61 28.79
C VAL A 354 -0.84 -5.40 27.93
N VAL A 355 -1.96 -5.83 28.53
CA VAL A 355 -3.06 -6.50 27.85
C VAL A 355 -4.26 -5.58 27.88
N HIS A 356 -4.92 -5.42 26.74
CA HIS A 356 -6.11 -4.59 26.59
C HIS A 356 -7.18 -5.36 25.83
N GLU A 357 -8.41 -5.31 26.32
CA GLU A 357 -9.56 -5.89 25.63
C GLU A 357 -9.99 -4.97 24.49
N VAL A 358 -10.35 -5.58 23.37
CA VAL A 358 -10.80 -4.87 22.18
C VAL A 358 -12.25 -5.26 21.94
N ASN A 359 -13.13 -4.28 21.77
CA ASN A 359 -14.58 -4.50 21.63
C ASN A 359 -15.13 -4.04 20.27
N ARG A 360 -14.31 -3.36 19.47
CA ARG A 360 -14.66 -2.90 18.11
C ARG A 360 -13.45 -2.94 17.19
N GLY A 361 -13.70 -2.71 15.90
CA GLY A 361 -12.66 -2.64 14.89
C GLY A 361 -12.13 -4.00 14.44
N CYS A 362 -11.33 -3.97 13.38
CA CYS A 362 -10.66 -5.14 12.82
C CYS A 362 -9.17 -5.08 13.12
N PRO A 363 -8.53 -6.18 13.60
CA PRO A 363 -7.09 -6.17 13.87
C PRO A 363 -6.28 -5.81 12.61
N GLN A 364 -5.41 -4.80 12.71
CA GLN A 364 -4.54 -4.39 11.60
C GLN A 364 -3.49 -5.48 11.31
N GLY A 365 -3.79 -6.33 10.33
CA GLY A 365 -3.00 -7.54 10.03
C GLY A 365 -3.84 -8.83 9.93
N SER A 366 -5.15 -8.75 10.20
CA SER A 366 -6.13 -9.78 9.85
C SER A 366 -6.33 -9.89 8.33
N CYS A 367 -6.77 -11.06 7.87
CA CYS A 367 -7.16 -11.27 6.48
C CYS A 367 -8.57 -10.74 6.22
N SER A 368 -9.47 -10.86 7.20
CA SER A 368 -10.87 -10.41 7.11
C SER A 368 -11.09 -8.92 7.28
N GLY A 369 -10.17 -8.17 7.90
CA GLY A 369 -10.38 -6.73 8.18
C GLY A 369 -10.80 -5.91 6.94
N PRO A 370 -10.06 -6.00 5.82
CA PRO A 370 -10.47 -5.43 4.52
C PRO A 370 -11.88 -5.83 4.06
N LEU A 371 -12.23 -7.10 4.20
CA LEU A 371 -13.53 -7.64 3.79
C LEU A 371 -14.65 -7.07 4.66
N PHE A 372 -14.51 -7.12 5.98
CA PHE A 372 -15.51 -6.63 6.93
C PHE A 372 -15.75 -5.14 6.78
N TRP A 373 -14.69 -4.35 6.55
CA TRP A 373 -14.83 -2.94 6.22
C TRP A 373 -15.66 -2.74 4.95
N ASN A 374 -15.33 -3.44 3.86
CA ASN A 374 -16.04 -3.30 2.60
C ASN A 374 -17.52 -3.67 2.75
N ILE A 375 -17.85 -4.74 3.46
CA ILE A 375 -19.23 -5.15 3.72
C ILE A 375 -20.04 -4.03 4.38
N VAL A 376 -19.45 -3.36 5.38
CA VAL A 376 -20.11 -2.22 6.04
C VAL A 376 -20.16 -1.01 5.10
N ALA A 377 -19.04 -0.63 4.47
CA ALA A 377 -18.95 0.51 3.58
C ALA A 377 -19.86 0.40 2.34
N ASP A 378 -20.09 -0.80 1.81
CA ASP A 378 -20.98 -1.04 0.68
C ASP A 378 -22.43 -0.69 1.01
N SER A 379 -22.83 -0.76 2.28
CA SER A 379 -24.16 -0.29 2.72
C SER A 379 -24.32 1.24 2.59
N LEU A 380 -23.22 2.02 2.71
CA LEU A 380 -23.25 3.46 2.42
C LEU A 380 -23.46 3.69 0.93
N LEU A 381 -22.71 2.98 0.10
CA LEU A 381 -22.76 3.13 -1.37
C LEU A 381 -24.10 2.69 -1.97
N SER A 382 -24.88 1.92 -1.21
CA SER A 382 -26.19 1.41 -1.62
C SER A 382 -27.35 2.33 -1.16
N LEU A 383 -27.06 3.41 -0.44
CA LEU A 383 -28.08 4.38 -0.06
C LEU A 383 -28.66 5.08 -1.30
N PRO A 384 -29.96 5.47 -1.25
CA PRO A 384 -30.63 6.17 -2.34
C PRO A 384 -30.23 7.65 -2.38
N PHE A 385 -28.98 7.93 -2.76
CA PHE A 385 -28.45 9.29 -2.79
C PHE A 385 -29.28 10.22 -3.69
N PRO A 386 -29.28 11.53 -3.41
CA PRO A 386 -30.03 12.51 -4.19
C PRO A 386 -29.65 12.50 -5.68
N ARG A 387 -30.57 12.95 -6.53
CA ARG A 387 -30.27 13.12 -7.96
C ARG A 387 -29.08 14.07 -8.14
N ASN A 388 -28.33 13.87 -9.21
CA ASN A 388 -27.11 14.64 -9.50
C ASN A 388 -25.96 14.46 -8.50
N THR A 389 -25.88 13.27 -7.91
CA THR A 389 -24.75 12.85 -7.09
C THR A 389 -24.16 11.55 -7.61
N TYR A 390 -22.88 11.33 -7.33
CA TYR A 390 -22.18 10.08 -7.57
C TYR A 390 -21.20 9.88 -6.43
N ILE A 391 -21.18 8.70 -5.84
CA ILE A 391 -20.25 8.35 -4.77
C ILE A 391 -19.46 7.13 -5.20
N GLN A 392 -18.19 7.08 -4.83
CA GLN A 392 -17.39 5.86 -4.90
C GLN A 392 -16.47 5.80 -3.68
N ALA A 393 -16.04 4.59 -3.35
CA ALA A 393 -15.09 4.35 -2.28
C ALA A 393 -13.89 3.55 -2.78
N TYR A 394 -12.73 3.86 -2.22
CA TYR A 394 -11.61 2.93 -2.19
C TYR A 394 -11.24 2.77 -0.73
N THR A 395 -11.70 1.68 -0.12
CA THR A 395 -11.54 1.46 1.32
C THR A 395 -12.20 2.58 2.12
N ASP A 396 -11.42 3.33 2.89
CA ASP A 396 -11.81 4.45 3.75
C ASP A 396 -11.68 5.83 3.07
N ASP A 397 -11.10 5.88 1.87
CA ASP A 397 -11.07 7.08 1.02
C ASP A 397 -12.33 7.12 0.15
N LEU A 398 -13.29 7.97 0.52
CA LEU A 398 -14.52 8.18 -0.24
C LEU A 398 -14.45 9.48 -1.03
N VAL A 399 -15.06 9.49 -2.21
CA VAL A 399 -15.26 10.71 -2.99
C VAL A 399 -16.71 10.81 -3.44
N LEU A 400 -17.32 11.95 -3.12
CA LEU A 400 -18.64 12.33 -3.61
C LEU A 400 -18.47 13.37 -4.72
N VAL A 401 -19.16 13.18 -5.84
CA VAL A 401 -19.26 14.15 -6.92
C VAL A 401 -20.69 14.67 -6.93
N VAL A 402 -20.83 15.99 -6.91
CA VAL A 402 -22.14 16.68 -6.97
C VAL A 402 -22.12 17.65 -8.13
N TRP A 403 -23.20 17.71 -8.90
CA TRP A 403 -23.31 18.62 -10.04
C TRP A 403 -24.66 19.31 -10.15
N GLY A 404 -24.69 20.41 -10.90
CA GLY A 404 -25.89 21.22 -11.10
C GLY A 404 -25.67 22.33 -12.13
N HIS A 405 -26.74 23.06 -12.45
CA HIS A 405 -26.67 24.18 -13.40
C HIS A 405 -26.26 25.50 -12.72
N ASN A 406 -26.39 25.59 -11.40
CA ASN A 406 -25.99 26.73 -10.59
C ASN A 406 -25.48 26.25 -9.21
N GLU A 407 -24.83 27.16 -8.49
CA GLU A 407 -24.21 26.88 -7.18
C GLU A 407 -25.24 26.43 -6.13
N SER A 408 -26.44 27.01 -6.14
CA SER A 408 -27.52 26.65 -5.21
C SER A 408 -27.97 25.19 -5.35
N GLN A 409 -28.10 24.69 -6.59
CA GLN A 409 -28.42 23.28 -6.82
C GLN A 409 -27.32 22.35 -6.30
N ILE A 410 -26.05 22.70 -6.53
CA ILE A 410 -24.91 21.90 -6.04
C ILE A 410 -24.88 21.88 -4.51
N ALA A 411 -25.09 23.04 -3.87
CA ALA A 411 -25.15 23.15 -2.41
C ALA A 411 -26.28 22.31 -1.82
N GLU A 412 -27.47 22.36 -2.43
CA GLU A 412 -28.64 21.61 -1.95
C GLU A 412 -28.44 20.09 -2.06
N GLN A 413 -28.02 19.60 -3.23
CA GLN A 413 -27.74 18.18 -3.41
C GLN A 413 -26.57 17.70 -2.54
N GLY A 414 -25.55 18.55 -2.38
CA GLY A 414 -24.41 18.27 -1.49
C GLY A 414 -24.84 18.14 -0.04
N ARG A 415 -25.68 19.05 0.47
CA ARG A 415 -26.18 19.00 1.85
C ARG A 415 -27.06 17.77 2.09
N ALA A 416 -27.97 17.47 1.17
CA ALA A 416 -28.81 16.27 1.26
C ALA A 416 -27.95 14.98 1.30
N ALA A 417 -26.95 14.87 0.42
CA ALA A 417 -26.03 13.73 0.42
C ALA A 417 -25.19 13.66 1.71
N MET A 418 -24.72 14.81 2.23
CA MET A 418 -23.97 14.86 3.50
C MET A 418 -24.83 14.45 4.70
N SER A 419 -26.12 14.80 4.73
CA SER A 419 -27.04 14.35 5.78
C SER A 419 -27.10 12.83 5.83
N MET A 420 -27.32 12.20 4.68
CA MET A 420 -27.38 10.73 4.56
C MET A 420 -26.06 10.05 4.98
N ILE A 421 -24.92 10.64 4.60
CA ILE A 421 -23.59 10.15 5.01
C ILE A 421 -23.39 10.28 6.52
N GLY A 422 -23.84 11.40 7.11
CA GLY A 422 -23.78 11.64 8.56
C GLY A 422 -24.63 10.63 9.34
N GLU A 423 -25.89 10.47 8.93
CA GLU A 423 -26.83 9.51 9.51
C GLU A 423 -26.33 8.06 9.41
N TRP A 424 -25.78 7.67 8.25
CA TRP A 424 -25.15 6.37 8.09
C TRP A 424 -23.92 6.20 9.00
N GLY A 425 -23.12 7.26 9.15
CA GLY A 425 -21.99 7.28 10.06
C GLY A 425 -22.44 7.01 11.50
N ASP A 426 -23.40 7.80 11.99
CA ASP A 426 -23.96 7.68 13.33
C ASP A 426 -24.55 6.27 13.57
N LEU A 427 -25.30 5.73 12.60
CA LEU A 427 -25.89 4.39 12.69
C LEU A 427 -24.84 3.27 12.82
N ASN A 428 -23.67 3.43 12.21
CA ASN A 428 -22.57 2.45 12.25
C ASN A 428 -21.47 2.80 13.28
N ASN A 429 -21.72 3.78 14.16
CA ASN A 429 -20.75 4.28 15.15
C ASN A 429 -19.44 4.78 14.51
N LEU A 430 -19.54 5.36 13.31
CA LEU A 430 -18.43 5.92 12.55
C LEU A 430 -18.55 7.45 12.48
N ARG A 431 -17.41 8.13 12.50
CA ARG A 431 -17.33 9.58 12.31
C ARG A 431 -16.47 9.92 11.10
N PHE A 432 -16.93 10.90 10.34
CA PHE A 432 -16.13 11.53 9.28
C PHE A 432 -15.34 12.69 9.88
N SER A 433 -14.17 13.00 9.32
CA SER A 433 -13.36 14.14 9.76
C SER A 433 -13.63 15.38 8.90
N PRO A 434 -14.36 16.41 9.40
CA PRO A 434 -14.59 17.62 8.64
C PRO A 434 -13.29 18.35 8.28
N GLN A 435 -12.28 18.31 9.16
CA GLN A 435 -11.01 19.01 8.96
C GLN A 435 -10.16 18.41 7.83
N LYS A 436 -10.32 17.11 7.56
CA LYS A 436 -9.67 16.44 6.42
C LYS A 436 -10.53 16.44 5.16
N THR A 437 -11.82 16.72 5.31
CA THR A 437 -12.75 16.79 4.20
C THR A 437 -12.52 18.10 3.44
N CYS A 438 -12.41 18.01 2.13
CA CYS A 438 -12.20 19.17 1.28
C CYS A 438 -13.00 19.04 -0.01
N MET A 439 -13.36 20.20 -0.58
CA MET A 439 -14.10 20.29 -1.82
C MET A 439 -13.21 20.88 -2.91
N LEU A 440 -13.20 20.25 -4.09
CA LEU A 440 -12.59 20.75 -5.31
C LEU A 440 -13.69 21.16 -6.29
N PRO A 441 -13.97 22.46 -6.44
CA PRO A 441 -14.79 22.97 -7.52
C PRO A 441 -14.07 22.79 -8.86
N ILE A 442 -14.73 22.18 -9.85
CA ILE A 442 -14.20 22.06 -11.20
C ILE A 442 -14.36 23.41 -11.91
N THR A 443 -13.26 24.13 -12.05
CA THR A 443 -13.18 25.47 -12.67
C THR A 443 -13.02 25.43 -14.18
N TYR A 444 -12.86 24.24 -14.77
CA TYR A 444 -12.87 24.07 -16.23
C TYR A 444 -14.15 24.69 -16.84
N ARG A 445 -13.99 25.46 -17.93
CA ARG A 445 -15.05 26.31 -18.54
C ARG A 445 -15.64 27.40 -17.63
N ARG A 446 -15.00 27.72 -16.49
CA ARG A 446 -15.33 28.83 -15.59
C ARG A 446 -16.77 28.85 -15.07
N ARG A 447 -17.37 27.66 -14.90
CA ARG A 447 -18.73 27.52 -14.33
C ARG A 447 -18.78 27.74 -12.83
N LEU A 448 -17.69 27.44 -12.14
CA LEU A 448 -17.53 27.61 -10.71
C LEU A 448 -16.24 28.38 -10.43
N SER A 449 -16.20 29.05 -9.29
CA SER A 449 -15.04 29.75 -8.77
C SER A 449 -14.62 29.16 -7.43
N ILE A 450 -13.32 29.13 -7.18
CA ILE A 450 -12.78 28.79 -5.85
C ILE A 450 -13.06 29.93 -4.86
N ALA A 451 -13.16 31.18 -5.34
CA ALA A 451 -13.42 32.35 -4.49
C ALA A 451 -14.84 32.35 -3.92
N ASN A 452 -15.81 31.84 -4.69
CA ASN A 452 -17.22 31.71 -4.30
C ASN A 452 -17.68 30.27 -4.53
N PRO A 453 -17.29 29.32 -3.68
CA PRO A 453 -17.63 27.92 -3.86
C PRO A 453 -19.04 27.62 -3.31
N PRO A 454 -19.75 26.59 -3.83
CA PRO A 454 -21.00 26.12 -3.23
C PRO A 454 -20.84 25.74 -1.75
N VAL A 455 -21.78 26.15 -0.90
CA VAL A 455 -21.70 25.87 0.55
C VAL A 455 -22.26 24.48 0.84
N VAL A 456 -21.36 23.54 1.12
CA VAL A 456 -21.68 22.19 1.60
C VAL A 456 -20.99 21.99 2.95
N GLU A 457 -21.70 21.37 3.89
CA GLU A 457 -21.25 21.19 5.27
C GLU A 457 -21.53 19.78 5.77
N LEU A 458 -20.80 19.36 6.79
CA LEU A 458 -21.04 18.15 7.56
C LEU A 458 -20.81 18.45 9.04
N TYR A 459 -21.75 18.02 9.89
CA TYR A 459 -21.76 18.34 11.33
C TYR A 459 -21.69 19.86 11.61
N GLY A 460 -22.36 20.67 10.77
CA GLY A 460 -22.36 22.13 10.88
C GLY A 460 -21.01 22.81 10.57
N GLN A 461 -20.06 22.07 9.99
CA GLN A 461 -18.77 22.63 9.54
C GLN A 461 -18.73 22.69 8.01
N PRO A 462 -18.63 23.90 7.41
CA PRO A 462 -18.53 24.03 5.96
C PRO A 462 -17.20 23.52 5.44
N PHE A 463 -17.21 22.92 4.26
CA PHE A 463 -16.01 22.39 3.63
C PHE A 463 -15.16 23.50 3.03
N ARG A 464 -13.84 23.40 3.26
CA ARG A 464 -12.88 24.25 2.60
C ARG A 464 -12.79 23.89 1.12
N ALA A 465 -12.97 24.88 0.25
CA ALA A 465 -12.63 24.76 -1.17
C ALA A 465 -11.10 24.76 -1.37
N VAL A 466 -10.61 23.87 -2.22
CA VAL A 466 -9.18 23.74 -2.54
C VAL A 466 -8.97 23.80 -4.05
N GLU A 467 -7.79 24.26 -4.47
CA GLU A 467 -7.40 24.29 -5.89
C GLU A 467 -6.93 22.91 -6.39
N GLU A 468 -6.38 22.13 -5.46
CA GLU A 468 -5.79 20.81 -5.70
C GLU A 468 -6.31 19.82 -4.65
N LEU A 469 -6.77 18.66 -5.11
CA LEU A 469 -7.27 17.58 -4.26
C LEU A 469 -6.51 16.29 -4.56
N LYS A 470 -5.90 15.70 -3.54
CA LYS A 470 -5.20 14.42 -3.66
C LYS A 470 -6.16 13.28 -3.37
N TYR A 471 -6.42 12.45 -4.37
CA TYR A 471 -7.25 11.25 -4.26
C TYR A 471 -6.48 10.04 -4.81
N LEU A 472 -6.34 9.00 -3.99
CA LEU A 472 -5.61 7.76 -4.31
C LEU A 472 -4.24 8.00 -4.95
N GLY A 473 -3.48 8.95 -4.40
CA GLY A 473 -2.13 9.28 -4.87
C GLY A 473 -2.04 10.14 -6.14
N VAL A 474 -3.17 10.46 -6.79
CA VAL A 474 -3.27 11.40 -7.92
C VAL A 474 -3.70 12.77 -7.41
N ILE A 475 -3.12 13.84 -7.94
CA ILE A 475 -3.48 15.23 -7.59
C ILE A 475 -4.37 15.77 -8.71
N TRP A 476 -5.64 16.02 -8.37
CA TRP A 476 -6.65 16.60 -9.23
C TRP A 476 -6.67 18.10 -9.06
N ASP A 477 -6.72 18.85 -10.15
CA ASP A 477 -6.91 20.30 -10.15
C ASP A 477 -8.25 20.68 -10.81
N GLY A 478 -8.79 21.84 -10.46
CA GLY A 478 -10.09 22.30 -10.98
C GLY A 478 -10.13 22.45 -12.51
N GLY A 479 -8.96 22.61 -13.16
CA GLY A 479 -8.82 22.65 -14.61
C GLY A 479 -8.70 21.27 -15.27
N LEU A 480 -8.63 20.18 -14.48
CA LEU A 480 -8.39 18.81 -14.94
C LEU A 480 -7.12 18.68 -15.82
N THR A 481 -6.08 19.45 -15.48
CA THR A 481 -4.82 19.52 -16.24
C THR A 481 -3.78 18.51 -15.78
N PHE A 482 -3.84 18.10 -14.52
CA PHE A 482 -2.91 17.26 -13.76
C PHE A 482 -1.50 17.84 -13.66
N HIS A 483 -1.31 19.15 -13.85
CA HIS A 483 0.01 19.77 -13.83
C HIS A 483 0.70 19.61 -12.46
N ALA A 484 -0.05 19.83 -11.37
CA ALA A 484 0.44 19.68 -10.00
C ALA A 484 0.89 18.24 -9.70
N HIS A 485 0.14 17.25 -10.18
CA HIS A 485 0.50 15.83 -10.06
C HIS A 485 1.87 15.55 -10.67
N PHE A 486 2.09 15.96 -11.91
CA PHE A 486 3.35 15.69 -12.60
C PHE A 486 4.53 16.50 -12.06
N LYS A 487 4.29 17.70 -11.53
CA LYS A 487 5.31 18.48 -10.82
C LYS A 487 5.78 17.75 -9.54
N ASP A 488 4.84 17.21 -8.76
CA ASP A 488 5.15 16.39 -7.58
C ASP A 488 5.91 15.11 -7.96
N ARG A 489 5.43 14.37 -8.97
CA ARG A 489 6.11 13.16 -9.47
C ARG A 489 7.55 13.45 -9.91
N LYS A 490 7.75 14.53 -10.68
CA LYS A 490 9.08 14.96 -11.13
C LYS A 490 10.01 15.27 -9.96
N ALA A 491 9.55 16.04 -8.97
CA ALA A 491 10.36 16.38 -7.79
C ALA A 491 10.82 15.14 -7.01
N VAL A 492 9.92 14.17 -6.83
CA VAL A 492 10.22 12.89 -6.18
C VAL A 492 11.23 12.08 -6.98
N VAL A 493 11.06 11.98 -8.30
CA VAL A 493 11.98 11.24 -9.19
C VAL A 493 13.34 11.90 -9.22
N ASP A 494 13.42 13.22 -9.38
CA ASP A 494 14.69 13.96 -9.38
C ASP A 494 15.45 13.73 -8.06
N THR A 495 14.75 13.78 -6.93
CA THR A 495 15.34 13.53 -5.61
C THR A 495 15.85 12.10 -5.49
N LEU A 496 15.06 11.10 -5.90
CA LEU A 496 15.46 9.70 -5.85
C LEU A 496 16.62 9.41 -6.79
N SER A 497 16.57 9.89 -8.04
CA SER A 497 17.66 9.74 -9.00
C SER A 497 18.95 10.39 -8.51
N TYR A 498 18.86 11.57 -7.88
CA TYR A 498 20.01 12.23 -7.28
C TYR A 498 20.62 11.39 -6.14
N ARG A 499 19.79 10.96 -5.17
CA ARG A 499 20.24 10.12 -4.04
C ARG A 499 20.85 8.80 -4.51
N LEU A 500 20.20 8.13 -5.47
CA LEU A 500 20.72 6.90 -6.06
C LEU A 500 22.08 7.13 -6.73
N THR A 501 22.25 8.24 -7.45
CA THR A 501 23.54 8.57 -8.08
C THR A 501 24.63 8.74 -7.02
N LEU A 502 24.34 9.42 -5.91
CA LEU A 502 25.31 9.57 -4.81
C LEU A 502 25.69 8.24 -4.16
N THR A 503 24.71 7.38 -3.88
CA THR A 503 24.95 6.09 -3.20
C THR A 503 25.63 5.09 -4.13
N VAL A 504 25.18 4.97 -5.37
CA VAL A 504 25.75 4.03 -6.37
C VAL A 504 27.18 4.41 -6.71
N CYS A 505 27.51 5.71 -6.83
CA CYS A 505 28.88 6.15 -7.09
C CYS A 505 29.86 5.85 -5.95
N LYS A 506 29.39 5.64 -4.71
CA LYS A 506 30.24 5.34 -3.55
C LYS A 506 30.46 3.84 -3.29
N TRP A 507 29.47 2.99 -3.54
CA TRP A 507 29.46 1.60 -3.04
C TRP A 507 29.38 0.52 -4.11
N TYR A 508 28.88 0.84 -5.30
CA TYR A 508 28.76 -0.12 -6.38
C TYR A 508 29.73 0.25 -7.48
N SER A 509 30.38 -0.74 -8.09
CA SER A 509 30.99 -0.54 -9.40
C SER A 509 29.93 0.11 -10.29
N LYS A 510 30.28 1.26 -10.82
CA LYS A 510 29.58 2.20 -11.70
C LYS A 510 28.73 1.56 -12.82
N GLN A 511 27.79 0.66 -12.56
CA GLN A 511 27.09 -0.16 -13.55
C GLN A 511 25.77 0.50 -14.03
N PRO A 512 25.71 1.01 -15.27
CA PRO A 512 24.49 1.60 -15.84
C PRO A 512 23.29 0.64 -15.85
N ARG A 513 23.56 -0.67 -15.96
CA ARG A 513 22.55 -1.73 -15.97
C ARG A 513 21.73 -1.77 -14.67
N LEU A 514 22.35 -1.52 -13.52
CA LEU A 514 21.64 -1.49 -12.23
C LEU A 514 20.72 -0.28 -12.14
N LEU A 515 21.20 0.90 -12.53
CA LEU A 515 20.37 2.12 -12.57
C LEU A 515 19.20 1.98 -13.54
N LYS A 516 19.43 1.32 -14.69
CA LYS A 516 18.35 0.96 -15.63
C LYS A 516 17.31 0.04 -15.00
N ARG A 517 17.74 -1.01 -14.29
CA ARG A 517 16.81 -1.89 -13.56
C ARG A 517 16.00 -1.15 -12.50
N ILE A 518 16.63 -0.24 -11.75
CA ILE A 518 15.93 0.58 -10.75
C ILE A 518 14.96 1.55 -11.43
N TYR A 519 15.36 2.16 -12.54
CA TYR A 519 14.50 3.06 -13.30
C TYR A 519 13.25 2.32 -13.80
N ILE A 520 13.41 1.20 -14.52
CA ILE A 520 12.31 0.40 -15.08
C ILE A 520 11.45 -0.19 -13.95
N GLY A 521 12.06 -0.71 -12.88
CA GLY A 521 11.34 -1.42 -11.83
C GLY A 521 10.68 -0.54 -10.76
N ALA A 522 11.12 0.72 -10.60
CA ALA A 522 10.66 1.57 -9.50
C ALA A 522 10.34 3.02 -9.89
N LEU A 523 11.14 3.67 -10.73
CA LEU A 523 10.92 5.09 -11.06
C LEU A 523 9.87 5.26 -12.15
N GLU A 524 9.94 4.50 -13.24
CA GLU A 524 8.97 4.54 -14.34
C GLU A 524 7.54 4.21 -13.84
N PRO A 525 7.28 3.09 -13.13
CA PRO A 525 5.95 2.79 -12.61
C PRO A 525 5.42 3.86 -11.67
N LYS A 526 6.30 4.52 -10.91
CA LYS A 526 5.92 5.59 -9.98
C LYS A 526 5.52 6.88 -10.69
N ILE A 527 6.07 7.15 -11.88
CA ILE A 527 5.67 8.28 -12.73
C ILE A 527 4.36 7.96 -13.45
N LEU A 528 4.21 6.72 -13.93
CA LEU A 528 3.05 6.26 -14.71
C LEU A 528 1.84 5.86 -13.86
N TYR A 529 1.96 5.94 -12.52
CA TYR A 529 0.85 5.73 -11.60
C TYR A 529 -0.24 6.80 -11.78
N GLY A 530 -1.51 6.39 -11.73
CA GLY A 530 -2.68 7.25 -11.92
C GLY A 530 -3.11 7.42 -13.37
N HIS A 531 -2.58 6.61 -14.30
CA HIS A 531 -2.92 6.68 -15.72
C HIS A 531 -4.41 6.50 -16.00
N GLY A 532 -5.19 5.83 -15.14
CA GLY A 532 -6.65 5.79 -15.26
C GLY A 532 -7.28 7.19 -15.16
N ALA A 533 -6.72 8.07 -14.33
CA ALA A 533 -7.22 9.44 -14.12
C ALA A 533 -6.66 10.46 -15.14
N TRP A 534 -5.38 10.38 -15.52
CA TRP A 534 -4.77 11.38 -16.41
C TRP A 534 -4.46 10.88 -17.82
N GLY A 535 -4.62 9.58 -18.12
CA GLY A 535 -4.17 8.97 -19.39
C GLY A 535 -4.81 9.57 -20.65
N HIS A 536 -6.04 10.08 -20.55
CA HIS A 536 -6.69 10.84 -21.63
C HIS A 536 -5.88 12.07 -22.11
N ARG A 537 -4.96 12.60 -21.29
CA ARG A 537 -4.07 13.72 -21.62
C ARG A 537 -2.95 13.35 -22.59
N LEU A 538 -2.71 12.06 -22.82
CA LEU A 538 -1.67 11.56 -23.76
C LEU A 538 -1.94 11.96 -25.22
N LYS A 539 -3.16 12.41 -25.55
CA LYS A 539 -3.48 12.99 -26.86
C LYS A 539 -2.85 14.37 -27.07
N LEU A 540 -2.39 15.03 -26.00
CA LEU A 540 -1.80 16.36 -26.06
C LEU A 540 -0.28 16.29 -26.22
N LYS A 541 0.22 16.80 -27.34
CA LYS A 541 1.66 16.83 -27.66
C LYS A 541 2.50 17.47 -26.53
N THR A 542 2.02 18.59 -25.97
CA THR A 542 2.70 19.31 -24.88
C THR A 542 2.85 18.46 -23.61
N PHE A 543 1.89 17.58 -23.34
CA PHE A 543 1.95 16.66 -22.20
C PHE A 543 2.98 15.54 -22.45
N CYS A 544 2.99 14.97 -23.66
CA CYS A 544 4.00 13.98 -24.05
C CYS A 544 5.43 14.55 -24.02
N GLU A 545 5.61 15.80 -24.44
CA GLU A 545 6.88 16.52 -24.33
C GLU A 545 7.31 16.70 -22.86
N TYR A 546 6.37 17.02 -21.97
CA TYR A 546 6.65 17.13 -20.54
C TYR A 546 7.12 15.81 -19.92
N LEU A 547 6.54 14.67 -20.31
CA LEU A 547 6.99 13.36 -19.84
C LEU A 547 8.46 13.09 -20.20
N ASN A 548 8.91 13.53 -21.38
CA ASN A 548 10.33 13.45 -21.75
C ASN A 548 11.23 14.31 -20.84
N VAL A 549 10.74 15.47 -20.38
CA VAL A 549 11.46 16.32 -19.42
C VAL A 549 11.62 15.59 -18.08
N VAL A 550 10.57 14.91 -17.60
CA VAL A 550 10.63 14.11 -16.36
C VAL A 550 11.62 12.95 -16.49
N GLN A 551 11.67 12.30 -17.65
CA GLN A 551 12.56 11.16 -17.92
C GLN A 551 14.05 11.54 -17.95
N ARG A 552 14.37 12.79 -18.28
CA ARG A 552 15.74 13.24 -18.57
C ARG A 552 16.75 12.99 -17.45
N ARG A 553 16.37 13.23 -16.19
CA ARG A 553 17.30 13.13 -15.05
C ARG A 553 17.74 11.68 -14.79
N PRO A 554 16.83 10.68 -14.74
CA PRO A 554 17.22 9.27 -14.75
C PRO A 554 18.12 8.89 -15.93
N LEU A 555 17.82 9.37 -17.13
CA LEU A 555 18.59 9.07 -18.34
C LEU A 555 20.03 9.58 -18.27
N LEU A 556 20.23 10.79 -17.76
CA LEU A 556 21.57 11.33 -17.50
C LEU A 556 22.33 10.51 -16.46
N ALA A 557 21.64 10.04 -15.41
CA ALA A 557 22.26 9.19 -14.40
C ALA A 557 22.69 7.82 -14.97
N MET A 558 21.89 7.23 -15.85
CA MET A 558 22.19 5.95 -16.51
C MET A 558 23.33 6.06 -17.52
N THR A 559 23.28 7.07 -18.39
CA THR A 559 24.21 7.22 -19.53
C THR A 559 25.50 7.96 -19.16
N ARG A 560 25.47 8.81 -18.14
CA ARG A 560 26.55 9.77 -17.80
C ARG A 560 26.92 10.73 -18.92
N ALA A 561 26.03 10.92 -19.88
CA ALA A 561 26.25 11.89 -20.93
C ALA A 561 26.24 13.32 -20.37
N TYR A 562 26.78 14.26 -21.15
CA TYR A 562 26.78 15.68 -20.79
C TYR A 562 25.36 16.20 -20.61
N ARG A 563 25.21 17.21 -19.74
CA ARG A 563 23.91 17.87 -19.51
C ARG A 563 23.35 18.55 -20.77
N THR A 564 24.17 18.76 -21.79
CA THR A 564 23.80 19.31 -23.10
C THR A 564 23.29 18.26 -24.09
N SER A 565 23.46 16.96 -23.81
CA SER A 565 23.02 15.89 -24.70
C SER A 565 21.49 15.87 -24.85
N SER A 566 20.99 15.69 -26.08
CA SER A 566 19.54 15.67 -26.34
C SER A 566 18.86 14.51 -25.62
N THR A 567 17.62 14.68 -25.13
CA THR A 567 16.90 13.60 -24.42
C THR A 567 16.69 12.38 -25.32
N ASN A 568 16.44 12.58 -26.62
CA ASN A 568 16.28 11.50 -27.59
C ASN A 568 17.56 10.66 -27.69
N SER A 569 18.74 11.29 -27.74
CA SER A 569 20.02 10.58 -27.73
C SER A 569 20.21 9.78 -26.43
N LEU A 570 19.80 10.34 -25.28
CA LEU A 570 19.91 9.65 -24.00
C LEU A 570 19.03 8.40 -23.93
N GLN A 571 17.82 8.45 -24.49
CA GLN A 571 16.89 7.31 -24.56
C GLN A 571 17.52 6.16 -25.35
N VAL A 572 18.08 6.46 -26.53
CA VAL A 572 18.79 5.50 -27.38
C VAL A 572 20.00 4.90 -26.65
N LEU A 573 20.86 5.75 -26.07
CA LEU A 573 22.07 5.30 -25.35
C LEU A 573 21.75 4.46 -24.10
N ALA A 574 20.66 4.78 -23.40
CA ALA A 574 20.19 3.98 -22.27
C ALA A 574 19.49 2.68 -22.71
N GLY A 575 19.07 2.59 -23.98
CA GLY A 575 18.18 1.55 -24.49
C GLY A 575 16.84 1.55 -23.76
N VAL A 576 16.28 2.73 -23.50
CA VAL A 576 15.02 2.93 -22.78
C VAL A 576 14.08 3.72 -23.69
N PRO A 577 12.84 3.24 -23.92
CA PRO A 577 11.89 3.96 -24.77
C PRO A 577 11.50 5.32 -24.19
N PRO A 578 11.09 6.28 -25.03
CA PRO A 578 10.48 7.51 -24.55
C PRO A 578 9.35 7.27 -23.55
N LEU A 579 9.33 8.03 -22.46
CA LEU A 579 8.38 7.81 -21.37
C LEU A 579 6.92 7.96 -21.82
N TYR A 580 6.64 8.84 -22.78
CA TYR A 580 5.28 9.00 -23.30
C TYR A 580 4.79 7.76 -24.07
N LEU A 581 5.68 7.01 -24.74
CA LEU A 581 5.30 5.75 -25.38
C LEU A 581 4.95 4.68 -24.35
N ARG A 582 5.76 4.58 -23.28
CA ARG A 582 5.44 3.70 -22.13
C ARG A 582 4.14 4.10 -21.45
N ALA A 583 3.83 5.39 -21.38
CA ALA A 583 2.57 5.88 -20.85
C ALA A 583 1.38 5.49 -21.73
N ILE A 584 1.51 5.61 -23.06
CA ILE A 584 0.50 5.16 -24.04
C ILE A 584 0.27 3.66 -23.90
N GLU A 585 1.32 2.86 -23.89
CA GLU A 585 1.24 1.41 -23.72
C GLU A 585 0.56 1.03 -22.40
N THR A 586 0.97 1.65 -21.29
CA THR A 586 0.39 1.38 -19.95
C THR A 586 -1.09 1.74 -19.92
N TYR A 587 -1.48 2.89 -20.47
CA TYR A 587 -2.86 3.33 -20.51
C TYR A 587 -3.72 2.48 -21.46
N ALA A 588 -3.21 2.13 -22.64
CA ALA A 588 -3.89 1.26 -23.60
C ALA A 588 -4.14 -0.13 -22.99
N THR A 589 -3.11 -0.73 -22.39
CA THR A 589 -3.21 -2.00 -21.67
C THR A 589 -4.25 -1.94 -20.56
N PHE A 590 -4.30 -0.84 -19.81
CA PHE A 590 -5.33 -0.62 -18.80
C PHE A 590 -6.74 -0.54 -19.41
N LEU A 591 -6.93 0.20 -20.50
CA LEU A 591 -8.24 0.33 -21.14
C LEU A 591 -8.77 -1.03 -21.60
N VAL A 592 -7.93 -1.78 -22.33
CA VAL A 592 -8.31 -3.07 -22.91
C VAL A 592 -8.49 -4.14 -21.83
N LEU A 593 -7.50 -4.32 -20.93
CA LEU A 593 -7.51 -5.44 -19.98
C LEU A 593 -8.30 -5.19 -18.69
N ARG A 594 -8.63 -3.93 -18.37
CA ARG A 594 -9.24 -3.56 -17.07
C ARG A 594 -10.47 -2.67 -17.21
N ALA A 595 -10.43 -1.64 -18.06
CA ALA A 595 -11.58 -0.75 -18.25
C ALA A 595 -12.58 -1.27 -19.29
N GLN A 596 -12.24 -2.34 -20.03
CA GLN A 596 -13.03 -2.92 -21.10
C GLN A 596 -13.43 -1.87 -22.14
N GLN A 597 -12.43 -1.13 -22.61
CA GLN A 597 -12.59 -0.12 -23.65
C GLN A 597 -11.63 -0.36 -24.79
N ASP A 598 -12.17 -0.24 -26.00
CA ASP A 598 -11.40 -0.26 -27.23
C ASP A 598 -10.50 0.97 -27.32
N ILE A 599 -9.35 0.78 -27.94
CA ILE A 599 -8.41 1.87 -28.19
C ILE A 599 -7.67 1.66 -29.50
N SER A 600 -7.62 2.71 -30.31
CA SER A 600 -6.70 2.81 -31.44
C SER A 600 -5.40 3.44 -30.99
N VAL A 601 -4.28 2.75 -31.20
CA VAL A 601 -2.93 3.26 -30.94
C VAL A 601 -2.19 3.33 -32.27
N TYR A 602 -1.98 4.56 -32.76
CA TYR A 602 -1.46 4.82 -34.10
C TYR A 602 -2.36 4.26 -35.20
N SER A 603 -1.93 3.19 -35.88
CA SER A 603 -2.67 2.53 -36.97
C SER A 603 -3.26 1.17 -36.56
N GLU A 604 -3.09 0.77 -35.30
CA GLU A 604 -3.55 -0.51 -34.78
C GLU A 604 -4.76 -0.30 -33.87
N ASP A 605 -5.77 -1.14 -34.05
CA ASP A 605 -6.98 -1.16 -33.24
C ASP A 605 -6.93 -2.34 -32.26
N PHE A 606 -7.22 -2.07 -30.99
CA PHE A 606 -7.27 -3.07 -29.94
C PHE A 606 -8.70 -3.14 -29.38
N HIS A 607 -9.36 -4.27 -29.58
CA HIS A 607 -10.68 -4.53 -29.01
C HIS A 607 -10.53 -5.30 -27.70
N TRP A 608 -11.24 -4.88 -26.66
CA TRP A 608 -11.12 -5.52 -25.34
C TRP A 608 -11.62 -6.97 -25.32
N GLU A 609 -12.55 -7.30 -26.22
CA GLU A 609 -13.15 -8.63 -26.39
C GLU A 609 -12.14 -9.68 -26.87
N ASP A 610 -11.06 -9.25 -27.53
CA ASP A 610 -9.99 -10.13 -28.03
C ASP A 610 -9.10 -10.67 -26.89
N TYR A 611 -9.27 -10.17 -25.65
CA TYR A 611 -8.39 -10.48 -24.53
C TYR A 611 -9.10 -11.26 -23.43
N VAL A 612 -8.45 -12.34 -22.97
CA VAL A 612 -8.94 -13.20 -21.89
C VAL A 612 -9.14 -12.39 -20.60
N GLN A 613 -10.37 -12.42 -20.09
CA GLN A 613 -10.74 -11.79 -18.85
C GLN A 613 -10.44 -12.73 -17.68
N MET A 614 -9.77 -12.23 -16.63
CA MET A 614 -9.61 -13.00 -15.41
C MET A 614 -10.92 -12.97 -14.63
N GLU A 615 -11.61 -14.11 -14.57
CA GLU A 615 -12.77 -14.27 -13.69
C GLU A 615 -12.38 -14.18 -12.22
N SER A 616 -13.33 -13.75 -11.38
CA SER A 616 -13.11 -13.70 -9.95
C SER A 616 -12.98 -15.13 -9.40
N PRO A 617 -11.92 -15.45 -8.63
CA PRO A 617 -11.71 -16.78 -8.07
C PRO A 617 -12.73 -17.16 -6.98
N TYR A 618 -13.73 -16.30 -6.77
CA TYR A 618 -14.81 -16.42 -5.80
C TYR A 618 -16.16 -16.70 -6.47
N LEU A 619 -16.26 -16.78 -7.81
CA LEU A 619 -17.48 -17.21 -8.49
C LEU A 619 -17.76 -18.71 -8.24
N THR A 620 -16.70 -19.51 -8.16
CA THR A 620 -16.79 -20.92 -7.81
C THR A 620 -16.65 -21.12 -6.30
N HIS A 621 -17.52 -21.96 -5.72
CA HIS A 621 -17.45 -22.29 -4.30
C HIS A 621 -16.08 -22.91 -3.97
N PRO A 622 -15.35 -22.49 -2.91
CA PRO A 622 -13.99 -22.96 -2.70
C PRO A 622 -13.85 -24.48 -2.45
N VAL A 623 -14.93 -25.18 -2.08
CA VAL A 623 -14.98 -26.67 -2.03
C VAL A 623 -14.76 -27.31 -3.40
N ILE A 624 -15.30 -26.70 -4.46
CA ILE A 624 -15.32 -27.24 -5.83
C ILE A 624 -14.01 -26.89 -6.57
N LYS A 625 -13.00 -26.33 -5.88
CA LYS A 625 -11.70 -26.09 -6.50
C LYS A 625 -10.98 -27.41 -6.73
N ASP A 626 -11.27 -28.04 -7.87
CA ASP A 626 -10.45 -29.06 -8.49
C ASP A 626 -9.16 -28.39 -8.96
N GLY A 627 -8.19 -28.30 -8.05
CA GLY A 627 -6.86 -27.88 -8.42
C GLY A 627 -6.28 -28.92 -9.37
N ILE A 628 -6.01 -28.54 -10.63
CA ILE A 628 -5.04 -29.28 -11.44
C ILE A 628 -3.72 -29.18 -10.66
N GLY A 629 -3.34 -30.29 -10.03
CA GLY A 629 -2.21 -30.36 -9.12
C GLY A 629 -0.92 -30.18 -9.90
N PHE A 630 -0.41 -28.95 -9.98
CA PHE A 630 0.93 -28.73 -10.51
C PHE A 630 1.97 -29.22 -9.50
N ASN A 631 2.71 -30.26 -9.85
CA ASN A 631 3.78 -30.84 -9.04
C ASN A 631 5.06 -30.99 -9.88
N TRP A 632 6.20 -30.71 -9.28
CA TRP A 632 7.53 -30.85 -9.89
C TRP A 632 8.12 -32.26 -9.73
N MET A 633 7.30 -33.25 -9.38
CA MET A 633 7.78 -34.63 -9.23
C MET A 633 7.95 -35.26 -10.60
N GLU A 634 8.94 -36.15 -10.71
CA GLU A 634 9.16 -36.96 -11.91
C GLU A 634 7.90 -37.78 -12.27
N PRO A 635 7.71 -38.11 -13.57
CA PRO A 635 6.62 -38.94 -14.02
C PRO A 635 6.55 -40.23 -13.20
N LYS A 636 5.37 -40.56 -12.70
CA LYS A 636 5.15 -41.82 -11.98
C LYS A 636 5.00 -42.99 -12.95
N GLY A 637 4.72 -42.70 -14.23
CA GLY A 637 4.44 -43.74 -15.23
C GLY A 637 3.14 -44.48 -14.99
N GLU A 638 2.24 -43.92 -14.17
CA GLU A 638 0.95 -44.51 -13.80
C GLU A 638 -0.18 -43.59 -14.25
N GLY A 639 -1.18 -44.15 -14.94
CA GLY A 639 -2.36 -43.39 -15.38
C GLY A 639 -2.06 -42.38 -16.48
N LEU A 640 -2.89 -41.35 -16.58
CA LEU A 640 -2.77 -40.27 -17.57
C LEU A 640 -1.92 -39.12 -16.98
N GLU A 641 -0.85 -38.75 -17.66
CA GLU A 641 0.05 -37.66 -17.27
C GLU A 641 0.14 -36.63 -18.41
N ILE A 642 -0.16 -35.37 -18.13
CA ILE A 642 -0.14 -34.28 -19.12
C ILE A 642 0.95 -33.28 -18.74
N TYR A 643 1.83 -32.97 -19.69
CA TYR A 643 2.92 -32.02 -19.55
C TYR A 643 2.75 -30.91 -20.57
N THR A 644 2.74 -29.67 -20.08
CA THR A 644 2.66 -28.47 -20.91
C THR A 644 3.89 -27.62 -20.66
N ASP A 645 4.48 -27.05 -21.72
CA ASP A 645 5.54 -26.07 -21.59
C ASP A 645 5.43 -24.97 -22.64
N GLY A 646 5.97 -23.80 -22.30
CA GLY A 646 5.95 -22.61 -23.13
C GLY A 646 7.32 -21.98 -23.23
N SER A 647 7.71 -21.61 -24.45
CA SER A 647 8.99 -20.95 -24.70
C SER A 647 8.81 -19.73 -25.61
N GLY A 648 9.70 -18.75 -25.44
CA GLY A 648 9.72 -17.54 -26.24
C GLY A 648 11.12 -17.23 -26.77
N ILE A 649 11.23 -16.94 -28.07
CA ILE A 649 12.45 -16.44 -28.71
C ILE A 649 12.08 -15.23 -29.57
N ASN A 650 12.77 -14.10 -29.38
CA ASN A 650 12.60 -12.87 -30.19
C ASN A 650 11.13 -12.45 -30.33
N ASP A 651 10.42 -12.32 -29.20
CA ASP A 651 9.00 -11.94 -29.13
C ASP A 651 8.03 -12.88 -29.85
N ARG A 652 8.46 -14.11 -30.16
CA ARG A 652 7.60 -15.19 -30.67
C ARG A 652 7.43 -16.26 -29.62
N ILE A 653 6.18 -16.59 -29.31
CA ILE A 653 5.84 -17.57 -28.29
C ILE A 653 5.33 -18.86 -28.92
N GLY A 654 5.86 -19.99 -28.44
CA GLY A 654 5.39 -21.33 -28.76
C GLY A 654 4.96 -22.07 -27.51
N ALA A 655 4.00 -22.96 -27.70
CA ALA A 655 3.49 -23.87 -26.70
C ALA A 655 3.68 -25.32 -27.14
N ALA A 656 3.90 -26.22 -26.19
CA ALA A 656 3.97 -27.65 -26.43
C ALA A 656 3.20 -28.42 -25.36
N MET A 657 2.52 -29.49 -25.77
CA MET A 657 1.88 -30.47 -24.90
C MET A 657 2.42 -31.86 -25.18
N VAL A 658 2.52 -32.66 -24.13
CA VAL A 658 2.79 -34.10 -24.19
C VAL A 658 1.83 -34.81 -23.25
N VAL A 659 1.12 -35.81 -23.75
CA VAL A 659 0.22 -36.67 -22.96
C VAL A 659 0.78 -38.08 -22.94
N LEU A 660 1.05 -38.58 -21.74
CA LEU A 660 1.49 -39.95 -21.48
C LEU A 660 0.33 -40.75 -20.87
N TYR A 661 0.19 -42.01 -21.25
CA TYR A 661 -0.68 -42.98 -20.57
C TYR A 661 0.16 -44.19 -20.18
N PHE A 662 0.27 -44.47 -18.88
CA PHE A 662 1.17 -45.48 -18.33
C PHE A 662 2.62 -45.35 -18.84
N GLY A 663 3.13 -44.12 -18.87
CA GLY A 663 4.49 -43.82 -19.36
C GLY A 663 4.68 -43.91 -20.88
N GLN A 664 3.67 -44.30 -21.66
CA GLN A 664 3.72 -44.28 -23.12
C GLN A 664 3.18 -42.97 -23.67
N LEU A 665 3.90 -42.36 -24.60
CA LEU A 665 3.45 -41.18 -25.33
C LEU A 665 2.24 -41.52 -26.21
N ILE A 666 1.08 -40.96 -25.88
CA ILE A 666 -0.15 -41.15 -26.65
C ILE A 666 -0.53 -39.93 -27.49
N HIS A 667 -0.07 -38.74 -27.11
CA HIS A 667 -0.33 -37.51 -27.86
C HIS A 667 0.75 -36.45 -27.61
N SER A 668 1.09 -35.70 -28.65
CA SER A 668 1.94 -34.52 -28.53
C SER A 668 1.51 -33.44 -29.50
N GLU A 669 1.48 -32.20 -29.06
CA GLU A 669 1.11 -31.05 -29.89
C GLU A 669 2.11 -29.92 -29.69
N ARG A 670 2.33 -29.13 -30.75
CA ARG A 670 3.10 -27.89 -30.69
C ARG A 670 2.35 -26.81 -31.44
N VAL A 671 2.10 -25.70 -30.77
CA VAL A 671 1.31 -24.59 -31.32
C VAL A 671 2.14 -23.32 -31.26
N ARG A 672 2.21 -22.61 -32.38
CA ARG A 672 2.67 -21.22 -32.37
C ARG A 672 1.51 -20.37 -31.85
N LEU A 673 1.74 -19.65 -30.76
CA LEU A 673 0.75 -18.70 -30.26
C LEU A 673 0.82 -17.40 -31.05
N GLY A 674 -0.25 -16.62 -31.00
CA GLY A 674 -0.30 -15.29 -31.62
C GLY A 674 0.82 -14.40 -31.12
N ASP A 675 1.25 -13.43 -31.95
CA ASP A 675 2.38 -12.55 -31.62
C ASP A 675 2.10 -11.66 -30.38
N ASN A 676 0.85 -11.59 -29.92
CA ASN A 676 0.42 -10.89 -28.70
C ASN A 676 0.44 -11.76 -27.43
N CYS A 677 0.76 -13.06 -27.55
CA CYS A 677 0.76 -13.97 -26.42
C CYS A 677 2.06 -13.86 -25.60
N MET A 678 1.97 -14.06 -24.28
CA MET A 678 3.13 -14.17 -23.39
C MET A 678 3.40 -15.63 -23.02
N VAL A 679 4.64 -15.98 -22.66
CA VAL A 679 5.02 -17.32 -22.17
C VAL A 679 4.12 -17.78 -21.01
N TYR A 680 3.64 -16.86 -20.17
CA TYR A 680 2.75 -17.19 -19.05
C TYR A 680 1.34 -17.60 -19.49
N GLN A 681 0.88 -17.21 -20.68
CA GLN A 681 -0.42 -17.61 -21.23
C GLN A 681 -0.39 -19.02 -21.83
N VAL A 682 0.81 -19.51 -22.19
CA VAL A 682 1.00 -20.89 -22.70
C VAL A 682 0.45 -21.93 -21.73
N ASN A 683 0.66 -21.75 -20.42
CA ASN A 683 0.22 -22.70 -19.41
C ASN A 683 -1.30 -22.75 -19.19
N TRP A 684 -2.06 -21.84 -19.81
CA TRP A 684 -3.52 -21.78 -19.72
C TRP A 684 -4.23 -22.14 -21.03
N SER A 685 -3.50 -22.11 -22.15
CA SER A 685 -4.03 -22.33 -23.50
C SER A 685 -3.93 -23.78 -23.98
N VAL A 686 -3.21 -24.62 -23.24
CA VAL A 686 -2.87 -26.01 -23.59
C VAL A 686 -3.68 -26.99 -22.76
#